data_AF-A0A928HPF0-F1
#
_entry.id   AF-A0A928HPF0-F1
#
_cell.length_a   1.000
_cell.length_b   1.000
_cell.length_c   1.000
_cell.angle_alpha   90.00
_cell.angle_beta   90.00
_cell.angle_gamma   90.00
#
_symmetry.space_group_name_H-M   'P 1'
#
loop_
_entity.id
_entity.type
_entity.pdbx_description
1 polymer ?
#
loop_
_entity_poly.entity_id
_entity_poly.type
_entity_poly.pdbx_seq_one_letter_code
_entity_poly.pdbx_strand_id
1 'polypeptide(L)'
;MSLQIIDKSTMPYDLYSFDIFDTLVARTTANPVGIFTIVQKILQEDLKYRELPEIVRNNFFTIRRESECFVRENQRILYKNQDIKFFDIYDNIKQNYSLTNTQIEVLKQLEIETELNNLIPISQNINRIKELILNGKRVILISDMYHEESTIRRFLTHIDSIFNDIKIYVSSEFNKTKSSTALYRHIQSIENVPFGKWCHCGDNMHADINQAKSLGMGTVHVPFPPFKDYENKHLFRSYLCEEDFYSQLLIGCARLTRLLSEDKSPVYQFGCSFAGPILYNYVSWILQQAETRNVKNLYFVARDGYVLKLIADEIIKVKNLAINTKYIYGSRAAWRIPNEKTVKQFLSGIFDEYRHIFSLNFLSSRLFIDVSELKTFAETEDTSLILKNDAINELYKNLINNPNFINRLLEINKTKQELLLEYLEQEIDFSEDTIAFVDLYGTGRTQDLLSEIINLKYNKDVLSLYFHSAFEVKQKDKSQKVNYFSTNQFKHFTIELLCRNVDGQTLGYKKENGRVIPVFDEINSQKLLDWGYLNYIQGLKDYAKNMAHVENINKTSINSYNVQKKYIKYYLNEMNKETADILGSIPYAAVGYETDISECAREYTKNDYKKMLLNGNKNFMNTLEFISLKRSDRKFQKLFDFNKKHHSIKRFILSPLKKMFSIEKNTRKTHKIICFMGIKIKYAIVKNKKYNFLEKIFSIKNDKRKTHKVLCVFGIKMKFPRKQKGKYSFIENVFSIKRSNNKKYKVLTILGFHIKLRKFVPNKILLISQELSYSGSPHSLLRICKVLKKYNYDIEVWSLQDGDFKREFEKFNIVTKIVTKEDYSKKGIRDKVREFDLAICNTVLTDYPYSIVKDLVTTVWYIREAQNLPKFHNGRCERLLRKAKGIYCVSEYAQKFIKKYYKTKAKVVHNCVEDFADGSKKEYFKNGKINFLILGTIEPRKGMDVAISAIKNLPSEIKEKVTLTFAGRTINSTFFTKYYNQILSSIENEDNIKYIGEIKNIDEKINIYKTSDVVIVPSTDESCSLVALEGIMMSCPIIVTKNVGAKYVVNKNTGWVFETGNTQELASIMKYIVENKKIIPKMGLSAREEYLKTSNMNIYEKNIIKLIKENI
;
A
#
# COMPACT_ATOMS: atom_id res chain seq x y z
N MET A 1 26.13 15.05 -3.63
CA MET A 1 27.01 13.88 -3.83
C MET A 1 27.76 14.14 -5.11
N SER A 2 29.04 14.51 -5.01
CA SER A 2 29.93 14.71 -6.15
C SER A 2 30.08 13.38 -6.89
N LEU A 3 29.32 13.22 -7.97
CA LEU A 3 29.48 12.10 -8.90
C LEU A 3 30.91 12.16 -9.42
N GLN A 4 31.59 11.01 -9.37
CA GLN A 4 32.96 10.84 -9.80
C GLN A 4 33.14 11.47 -11.19
N ILE A 5 33.79 12.64 -11.20
CA ILE A 5 34.48 13.17 -12.37
C ILE A 5 35.36 12.00 -12.82
N ILE A 6 35.13 11.49 -14.03
CA ILE A 6 36.13 10.62 -14.67
C ILE A 6 37.40 11.46 -14.62
N ASP A 7 38.37 10.98 -13.84
CA ASP A 7 39.66 11.63 -13.68
C ASP A 7 40.18 12.02 -15.06
N LYS A 8 40.40 13.33 -15.27
CA LYS A 8 40.78 13.93 -16.56
C LYS A 8 42.09 13.32 -17.10
N SER A 9 42.83 12.56 -16.29
CA SER A 9 44.14 12.02 -16.61
C SER A 9 44.15 10.65 -17.31
N THR A 10 43.07 9.86 -17.35
CA THR A 10 43.00 8.66 -18.21
C THR A 10 41.55 8.28 -18.54
N MET A 11 41.08 8.51 -19.77
CA MET A 11 39.85 7.88 -20.30
C MET A 11 40.24 6.53 -20.97
N PRO A 12 40.09 5.38 -20.29
CA PRO A 12 40.78 4.13 -20.66
C PRO A 12 40.05 3.31 -21.74
N TYR A 13 38.88 3.77 -22.18
CA TYR A 13 38.02 3.10 -23.15
C TYR A 13 38.09 3.79 -24.51
N ASP A 14 37.88 3.00 -25.56
CA ASP A 14 37.92 3.43 -26.96
C ASP A 14 36.51 3.75 -27.47
N LEU A 15 35.50 3.05 -26.94
CA LEU A 15 34.08 3.24 -27.25
C LEU A 15 33.28 3.52 -25.97
N TYR A 16 32.44 4.55 -26.03
CA TYR A 16 31.44 4.86 -25.02
C TYR A 16 30.05 4.70 -25.62
N SER A 17 29.16 3.98 -24.94
CA SER A 17 27.76 3.93 -25.32
C SER A 17 26.85 4.44 -24.23
N PHE A 18 25.77 5.11 -24.60
CA PHE A 18 24.76 5.61 -23.66
C PHE A 18 23.41 4.97 -23.97
N ASP A 19 22.72 4.57 -22.91
CA ASP A 19 21.28 4.37 -22.97
C ASP A 19 20.56 5.70 -23.20
N ILE A 20 19.35 5.66 -23.75
CA ILE A 20 18.63 6.86 -24.19
C ILE A 20 17.63 7.32 -23.13
N PHE A 21 16.62 6.51 -22.83
CA PHE A 21 15.50 6.90 -21.97
C PHE A 21 15.86 6.75 -20.50
N ASP A 22 15.43 7.68 -19.65
CA ASP A 22 15.81 7.78 -18.24
C ASP A 22 17.34 7.97 -17.99
N THR A 23 18.14 8.05 -19.06
CA THR A 23 19.59 8.31 -19.04
C THR A 23 19.96 9.65 -19.70
N LEU A 24 19.54 9.89 -20.95
CA LEU A 24 19.76 11.17 -21.66
C LEU A 24 18.53 12.06 -21.66
N VAL A 25 17.35 11.44 -21.65
CA VAL A 25 16.06 12.11 -21.66
C VAL A 25 15.15 11.51 -20.61
N ALA A 26 14.38 12.35 -19.92
CA ALA A 26 13.36 11.94 -18.96
C ALA A 26 11.97 12.24 -19.52
N ARG A 27 10.95 11.51 -19.07
CA ARG A 27 9.55 11.84 -19.38
C ARG A 27 8.95 12.74 -18.31
N THR A 28 7.96 13.53 -18.71
CA THR A 28 7.10 14.29 -17.79
C THR A 28 6.14 13.40 -16.97
N THR A 29 5.97 12.13 -17.37
CA THR A 29 5.08 11.15 -16.73
C THR A 29 5.80 10.31 -15.68
N ALA A 30 5.02 9.73 -14.77
CA ALA A 30 5.56 8.95 -13.66
C ALA A 30 6.26 7.68 -14.13
N ASN A 31 5.83 7.08 -15.23
CA ASN A 31 6.48 5.96 -15.90
C ASN A 31 6.23 6.02 -17.42
N PRO A 32 6.93 5.19 -18.24
CA PRO A 32 6.79 5.25 -19.70
C PRO A 32 5.35 5.04 -20.19
N VAL A 33 4.58 4.15 -19.55
CA VAL A 33 3.18 3.90 -19.95
C VAL A 33 2.26 5.10 -19.71
N GLY A 34 2.69 6.09 -18.91
CA GLY A 34 1.96 7.34 -18.72
C GLY A 34 1.77 8.14 -20.00
N ILE A 35 2.61 7.96 -21.03
CA ILE A 35 2.41 8.58 -22.34
C ILE A 35 1.09 8.14 -22.96
N PHE A 36 0.71 6.87 -22.78
CA PHE A 36 -0.55 6.35 -23.29
C PHE A 36 -1.77 6.92 -22.58
N THR A 37 -1.65 7.39 -21.33
CA THR A 37 -2.76 8.09 -20.65
C THR A 37 -2.96 9.49 -21.21
N ILE A 38 -1.88 10.16 -21.64
CA ILE A 38 -1.94 11.44 -22.35
C ILE A 38 -2.60 11.25 -23.72
N VAL A 39 -2.15 10.25 -24.49
CA VAL A 39 -2.78 9.91 -25.78
C VAL A 39 -4.27 9.61 -25.61
N GLN A 40 -4.63 8.77 -24.62
CA GLN A 40 -6.03 8.47 -24.32
C GLN A 40 -6.83 9.73 -23.99
N LYS A 41 -6.30 10.63 -23.15
CA LYS A 41 -6.95 11.89 -22.78
C LYS A 41 -7.19 12.78 -24.00
N ILE A 42 -6.19 12.91 -24.87
CA ILE A 42 -6.30 13.66 -26.13
C ILE A 42 -7.37 13.04 -27.05
N LEU A 43 -7.40 11.71 -27.19
CA LEU A 43 -8.40 11.00 -27.99
C LEU A 43 -9.84 11.18 -27.45
N GLN A 44 -10.00 11.33 -26.14
CA GLN A 44 -11.30 11.55 -25.50
C GLN A 44 -11.83 12.97 -25.70
N GLU A 45 -10.95 13.97 -25.67
CA GLU A 45 -11.34 15.39 -25.60
C GLU A 45 -11.29 16.12 -26.95
N ASP A 46 -10.33 15.79 -27.81
CA ASP A 46 -10.13 16.50 -29.07
C ASP A 46 -11.10 15.99 -30.15
N LEU A 47 -11.92 16.92 -30.66
CA LEU A 47 -12.98 16.66 -31.63
C LEU A 47 -12.44 16.04 -32.92
N LYS A 48 -11.18 16.30 -33.27
CA LYS A 48 -10.56 15.78 -34.50
C LYS A 48 -10.45 14.26 -34.53
N TYR A 49 -10.53 13.60 -33.38
CA TYR A 49 -10.44 12.14 -33.29
C TYR A 49 -11.79 11.44 -33.23
N ARG A 50 -12.92 12.16 -33.32
CA ARG A 50 -14.27 11.58 -33.16
C ARG A 50 -14.58 10.42 -34.10
N GLU A 51 -13.94 10.37 -35.28
CA GLU A 51 -14.09 9.28 -36.25
C GLU A 51 -13.44 7.96 -35.82
N LEU A 52 -12.55 7.98 -34.82
CA LEU A 52 -12.02 6.75 -34.23
C LEU A 52 -13.07 6.08 -33.34
N PRO A 53 -13.16 4.73 -33.36
CA PRO A 53 -14.12 4.00 -32.54
C PRO A 53 -14.05 4.40 -31.07
N GLU A 54 -15.21 4.62 -30.45
CA GLU A 54 -15.30 5.05 -29.04
C GLU A 54 -14.57 4.09 -28.10
N ILE A 55 -14.63 2.78 -28.36
CA ILE A 55 -13.91 1.77 -27.59
C ILE A 55 -12.39 1.99 -27.61
N VAL A 56 -11.82 2.45 -28.74
CA VAL A 56 -10.40 2.76 -28.85
C VAL A 56 -10.09 4.05 -28.12
N ARG A 57 -10.88 5.11 -28.32
CA ARG A 57 -10.66 6.41 -27.66
C ARG A 57 -10.75 6.31 -26.13
N ASN A 58 -11.69 5.54 -25.62
CA ASN A 58 -11.93 5.43 -24.18
C ASN A 58 -10.98 4.45 -23.47
N ASN A 59 -10.31 3.55 -24.20
CA ASN A 59 -9.48 2.49 -23.60
C ASN A 59 -8.08 2.37 -24.21
N PHE A 60 -7.61 3.39 -24.94
CA PHE A 60 -6.33 3.38 -25.65
C PHE A 60 -5.16 2.94 -24.76
N PHE A 61 -5.07 3.42 -23.51
CA PHE A 61 -4.03 3.03 -22.56
C PHE A 61 -3.96 1.51 -22.38
N THR A 62 -5.11 0.87 -22.15
CA THR A 62 -5.19 -0.56 -21.94
C THR A 62 -4.94 -1.31 -23.25
N ILE A 63 -5.58 -0.90 -24.34
CA ILE A 63 -5.43 -1.51 -25.67
C ILE A 63 -3.96 -1.52 -26.10
N ARG A 64 -3.31 -0.36 -26.01
CA ARG A 64 -1.92 -0.19 -26.45
C ARG A 64 -0.94 -1.05 -25.66
N ARG A 65 -1.16 -1.20 -24.35
CA ARG A 65 -0.32 -2.05 -23.47
C ARG A 65 -0.53 -3.53 -23.73
N GLU A 66 -1.78 -3.97 -23.83
CA GLU A 66 -2.13 -5.37 -24.04
C GLU A 66 -1.68 -5.84 -25.43
N SER A 67 -1.83 -5.01 -26.47
CA SER A 67 -1.32 -5.31 -27.81
C SER A 67 0.20 -5.46 -27.83
N GLU A 68 0.94 -4.59 -27.13
CA GLU A 68 2.39 -4.75 -27.01
C GLU A 68 2.78 -6.06 -26.32
N CYS A 69 2.13 -6.35 -25.19
CA CYS A 69 2.37 -7.57 -24.41
C CYS A 69 2.12 -8.81 -25.26
N PHE A 70 0.97 -8.84 -25.95
CA PHE A 70 0.55 -9.94 -26.81
C PHE A 70 1.52 -10.17 -27.98
N VAL A 71 1.90 -9.11 -28.69
CA VAL A 71 2.85 -9.20 -29.81
C VAL A 71 4.21 -9.68 -29.32
N ARG A 72 4.69 -9.17 -28.18
CA ARG A 72 5.98 -9.57 -27.58
C ARG A 72 5.98 -11.04 -27.16
N GLU A 73 4.89 -11.52 -26.58
CA GLU A 73 4.76 -12.93 -26.21
C GLU A 73 4.74 -13.84 -27.46
N ASN A 74 3.97 -13.47 -28.49
CA ASN A 74 3.91 -14.24 -29.73
C ASN A 74 5.24 -14.26 -30.48
N GLN A 75 5.92 -13.12 -30.62
CA GLN A 75 7.20 -13.00 -31.31
C GLN A 75 8.27 -13.87 -30.63
N ARG A 76 8.27 -13.90 -29.29
CA ARG A 76 9.16 -14.76 -28.50
C ARG A 76 8.87 -16.25 -28.70
N ILE A 77 7.60 -16.65 -28.75
CA ILE A 77 7.19 -18.06 -28.86
C ILE A 77 7.41 -18.59 -30.29
N LEU A 78 6.96 -17.84 -31.30
CA LEU A 78 6.89 -18.30 -32.69
C LEU A 78 8.21 -18.11 -33.43
N TYR A 79 8.87 -16.95 -33.26
CA TYR A 79 9.99 -16.55 -34.08
C TYR A 79 11.31 -16.49 -33.31
N LYS A 80 11.30 -16.78 -31.99
CA LYS A 80 12.44 -16.63 -31.07
C LYS A 80 13.05 -15.22 -31.09
N ASN A 81 12.29 -14.24 -31.58
CA ASN A 81 12.67 -12.84 -31.56
C ASN A 81 12.74 -12.38 -30.11
N GLN A 82 13.73 -11.54 -29.80
CA GLN A 82 13.94 -11.05 -28.44
C GLN A 82 13.28 -9.69 -28.23
N ASP A 83 12.83 -9.05 -29.31
CA ASP A 83 12.10 -7.79 -29.28
C ASP A 83 11.04 -7.71 -30.39
N ILE A 84 10.33 -6.58 -30.43
CA ILE A 84 9.20 -6.28 -31.33
C ILE A 84 9.38 -4.93 -32.01
N LYS A 85 8.62 -4.69 -33.08
CA LYS A 85 8.60 -3.40 -33.79
C LYS A 85 7.32 -2.62 -33.50
N PHE A 86 7.39 -1.29 -33.61
CA PHE A 86 6.25 -0.39 -33.48
C PHE A 86 5.11 -0.76 -34.46
N PHE A 87 5.47 -1.15 -35.68
CA PHE A 87 4.52 -1.63 -36.68
C PHE A 87 3.71 -2.84 -36.18
N ASP A 88 4.36 -3.83 -35.56
CA ASP A 88 3.70 -5.06 -35.13
C ASP A 88 2.60 -4.79 -34.09
N ILE A 89 2.85 -3.81 -33.20
CA ILE A 89 1.89 -3.39 -32.17
C ILE A 89 0.64 -2.79 -32.82
N TYR A 90 0.85 -1.86 -33.74
CA TYR A 90 -0.25 -1.13 -34.38
C TYR A 90 -0.99 -1.97 -35.42
N ASP A 91 -0.32 -2.92 -36.08
CA ASP A 91 -1.00 -3.89 -36.94
C ASP A 91 -1.95 -4.79 -36.12
N ASN A 92 -1.53 -5.20 -34.91
CA ASN A 92 -2.42 -5.92 -34.00
C ASN A 92 -3.64 -5.08 -33.57
N ILE A 93 -3.44 -3.81 -33.22
CA ILE A 93 -4.55 -2.89 -32.87
C ILE A 93 -5.49 -2.72 -34.07
N LYS A 94 -4.94 -2.51 -35.27
CA LYS A 94 -5.71 -2.35 -36.49
C LYS A 94 -6.64 -3.54 -36.75
N GLN A 95 -6.11 -4.75 -36.64
CA GLN A 95 -6.87 -5.99 -36.86
C GLN A 95 -7.94 -6.21 -35.79
N ASN A 96 -7.62 -6.00 -34.51
CA ASN A 96 -8.54 -6.26 -33.40
C ASN A 96 -9.73 -5.29 -33.34
N TYR A 97 -9.55 -4.06 -33.84
CA TYR A 97 -10.55 -2.99 -33.77
C TYR A 97 -11.04 -2.52 -35.14
N SER A 98 -10.74 -3.28 -36.20
CA SER A 98 -11.15 -3.03 -37.59
C SER A 98 -10.88 -1.59 -38.07
N LEU A 99 -9.70 -1.06 -37.73
CA LEU A 99 -9.32 0.32 -38.09
C LEU A 99 -8.84 0.40 -39.54
N THR A 100 -9.09 1.54 -40.19
CA THR A 100 -8.55 1.83 -41.53
C THR A 100 -7.06 2.14 -41.46
N ASN A 101 -6.37 2.10 -42.61
CA ASN A 101 -4.96 2.53 -42.70
C ASN A 101 -4.78 4.00 -42.27
N THR A 102 -5.71 4.87 -42.65
CA THR A 102 -5.66 6.28 -42.25
C THR A 102 -5.80 6.43 -40.73
N GLN A 103 -6.75 5.72 -40.11
CA GLN A 103 -6.97 5.77 -38.67
C GLN A 103 -5.77 5.25 -37.87
N ILE A 104 -5.13 4.16 -38.32
CA ILE A 104 -3.97 3.62 -37.61
C ILE A 104 -2.76 4.53 -37.71
N GLU A 105 -2.54 5.19 -38.85
CA GLU A 105 -1.45 6.16 -39.01
C GLU A 105 -1.69 7.40 -38.14
N VAL A 106 -2.94 7.87 -38.01
CA VAL A 106 -3.30 8.94 -37.08
C VAL A 106 -2.92 8.57 -35.63
N LEU A 107 -3.22 7.35 -35.18
CA LEU A 107 -2.88 6.91 -33.83
C LEU A 107 -1.36 6.80 -33.63
N LYS A 108 -0.63 6.25 -34.61
CA LYS A 108 0.84 6.16 -34.57
C LYS A 108 1.48 7.54 -34.44
N GLN A 109 1.08 8.48 -35.29
CA GLN A 109 1.60 9.84 -35.26
C GLN A 109 1.25 10.52 -33.94
N LEU A 110 0.04 10.34 -33.42
CA LEU A 110 -0.32 10.88 -32.12
C LEU A 110 0.57 10.34 -30.99
N GLU A 111 0.87 9.04 -30.94
CA GLU A 111 1.81 8.49 -29.93
C GLU A 111 3.21 9.09 -30.09
N ILE A 112 3.74 9.18 -31.32
CA ILE A 112 5.07 9.74 -31.60
C ILE A 112 5.16 11.22 -31.21
N GLU A 113 4.18 12.04 -31.59
CA GLU A 113 4.14 13.46 -31.22
C GLU A 113 3.97 13.63 -29.71
N THR A 114 3.17 12.77 -29.06
CA THR A 114 2.98 12.84 -27.61
C THR A 114 4.26 12.48 -26.86
N GLU A 115 4.99 11.45 -27.32
CA GLU A 115 6.30 11.08 -26.79
C GLU A 115 7.28 12.25 -26.96
N LEU A 116 7.45 12.76 -28.18
CA LEU A 116 8.35 13.88 -28.50
C LEU A 116 8.14 15.09 -27.59
N ASN A 117 6.89 15.54 -27.45
CA ASN A 117 6.55 16.72 -26.64
C ASN A 117 6.81 16.53 -25.14
N ASN A 118 6.84 15.28 -24.65
CA ASN A 118 6.98 14.97 -23.23
C ASN A 118 8.39 14.49 -22.83
N LEU A 119 9.37 14.60 -23.73
CA LEU A 119 10.77 14.34 -23.41
C LEU A 119 11.49 15.61 -22.93
N ILE A 120 12.17 15.49 -21.80
CA ILE A 120 12.94 16.55 -21.15
C ILE A 120 14.43 16.16 -21.13
N PRO A 121 15.35 17.04 -21.54
CA PRO A 121 16.78 16.72 -21.52
C PRO A 121 17.33 16.51 -20.11
N ILE A 122 18.23 15.55 -19.98
CA ILE A 122 19.11 15.38 -18.82
C ILE A 122 20.46 16.02 -19.18
N SER A 123 20.52 17.35 -19.11
CA SER A 123 21.62 18.15 -19.64
C SER A 123 23.00 17.74 -19.12
N GLN A 124 23.09 17.25 -17.88
CA GLN A 124 24.34 16.75 -17.30
C GLN A 124 24.95 15.60 -18.11
N ASN A 125 24.13 14.65 -18.57
CA ASN A 125 24.62 13.51 -19.36
C ASN A 125 24.84 13.87 -20.83
N ILE A 126 24.04 14.78 -21.37
CA ILE A 126 24.25 15.33 -22.72
C ILE A 126 25.59 16.09 -22.79
N ASN A 127 25.89 16.91 -21.78
CA ASN A 127 27.18 17.60 -21.69
C ASN A 127 28.36 16.62 -21.58
N ARG A 128 28.19 15.50 -20.87
CA ARG A 128 29.19 14.44 -20.82
C ARG A 128 29.44 13.80 -22.19
N ILE A 129 28.41 13.62 -23.02
CA ILE A 129 28.58 13.18 -24.42
C ILE A 129 29.40 14.20 -25.20
N LYS A 130 29.06 15.50 -25.09
CA LYS A 130 29.81 16.58 -25.75
C LYS A 130 31.28 16.59 -25.33
N GLU A 131 31.57 16.43 -24.04
CA GLU A 131 32.94 16.33 -23.53
C GLU A 131 33.70 15.11 -24.07
N LEU A 132 33.06 13.94 -24.16
CA LEU A 132 33.69 12.75 -24.73
C LEU A 132 34.07 12.95 -26.21
N ILE A 133 33.16 13.54 -26.99
CA ILE A 133 33.39 13.84 -28.41
C ILE A 133 34.53 14.85 -28.57
N LEU A 134 34.53 15.93 -27.77
CA LEU A 134 35.60 16.93 -27.77
C LEU A 134 36.98 16.34 -27.45
N ASN A 135 37.03 15.29 -26.62
CA ASN A 135 38.26 14.56 -26.30
C ASN A 135 38.58 13.44 -27.31
N GLY A 136 37.97 13.45 -28.50
CA GLY A 136 38.23 12.49 -29.57
C GLY A 136 37.75 11.06 -29.29
N LYS A 137 36.84 10.86 -28.32
CA LYS A 137 36.29 9.54 -28.02
C LYS A 137 35.10 9.21 -28.93
N ARG A 138 35.00 7.94 -29.33
CA ARG A 138 33.84 7.43 -30.07
C ARG A 138 32.65 7.25 -29.14
N VAL A 139 31.51 7.80 -29.53
CA VAL A 139 30.25 7.69 -28.79
C VAL A 139 29.17 7.07 -29.69
N ILE A 140 28.39 6.14 -29.14
CA ILE A 140 27.19 5.58 -29.77
C ILE A 140 26.01 5.58 -28.79
N LEU A 141 24.78 5.49 -29.28
CA LEU A 141 23.58 5.35 -28.46
C LEU A 141 22.94 3.98 -28.65
N ILE A 142 22.36 3.44 -27.58
CA ILE A 142 21.73 2.11 -27.58
C ILE A 142 20.41 2.17 -26.84
N SER A 143 19.34 1.62 -27.40
CA SER A 143 18.02 1.65 -26.76
C SER A 143 17.27 0.33 -26.94
N ASP A 144 16.68 -0.16 -25.83
CA ASP A 144 15.73 -1.28 -25.86
C ASP A 144 14.31 -0.72 -26.07
N MET A 145 13.96 -0.37 -27.31
CA MET A 145 12.70 0.30 -27.66
C MET A 145 12.09 -0.26 -28.95
N TYR A 146 10.76 -0.23 -29.02
CA TYR A 146 10.00 -0.71 -30.18
C TYR A 146 10.01 0.26 -31.37
N HIS A 147 10.35 1.54 -31.15
CA HIS A 147 10.48 2.53 -32.23
C HIS A 147 11.70 2.23 -33.12
N GLU A 148 11.63 2.67 -34.37
CA GLU A 148 12.74 2.62 -35.32
C GLU A 148 13.76 3.73 -35.07
N GLU A 149 14.96 3.58 -35.63
CA GLU A 149 16.08 4.51 -35.44
C GLU A 149 15.72 5.94 -35.88
N SER A 150 15.03 6.10 -37.02
CA SER A 150 14.62 7.40 -37.56
C SER A 150 13.73 8.18 -36.58
N THR A 151 12.83 7.50 -35.90
CA THR A 151 11.93 8.08 -34.90
C THR A 151 12.70 8.49 -33.65
N ILE A 152 13.60 7.63 -33.16
CA ILE A 152 14.47 7.95 -32.02
C ILE A 152 15.41 9.12 -32.34
N ARG A 153 15.99 9.15 -33.54
CA ARG A 153 16.82 10.25 -34.02
C ARG A 153 16.02 11.55 -34.00
N ARG A 154 14.80 11.56 -34.54
CA ARG A 154 13.89 12.72 -34.49
C ARG A 154 13.67 13.22 -33.05
N PHE A 155 13.45 12.30 -32.09
CA PHE A 155 13.29 12.68 -30.67
C PHE A 155 14.53 13.38 -30.13
N LEU A 156 15.70 12.83 -30.40
CA LEU A 156 16.95 13.35 -29.85
C LEU A 156 17.41 14.65 -30.51
N THR A 157 17.29 14.76 -31.84
CA THR A 157 17.71 15.97 -32.57
C THR A 157 16.81 17.17 -32.28
N HIS A 158 15.56 16.94 -31.87
CA HIS A 158 14.68 18.00 -31.37
C HIS A 158 15.17 18.56 -30.01
N ILE A 159 15.90 17.76 -29.24
CA ILE A 159 16.41 18.14 -27.92
C ILE A 159 17.77 18.81 -28.03
N ASP A 160 18.70 18.23 -28.80
CA ASP A 160 20.04 18.78 -29.00
C ASP A 160 20.63 18.30 -30.34
N SER A 161 21.22 19.22 -31.11
CA SER A 161 21.78 18.91 -32.43
C SER A 161 23.00 17.99 -32.37
N ILE A 162 23.63 17.79 -31.21
CA ILE A 162 24.75 16.85 -31.03
C ILE A 162 24.40 15.43 -31.49
N PHE A 163 23.12 15.08 -31.47
CA PHE A 163 22.64 13.74 -31.82
C PHE A 163 22.52 13.50 -33.33
N ASN A 164 22.73 14.52 -34.18
CA ASN A 164 22.60 14.40 -35.65
C ASN A 164 23.50 13.31 -36.23
N ASP A 165 24.75 13.22 -35.76
CA ASP A 165 25.79 12.36 -36.36
C ASP A 165 26.17 11.16 -35.47
N ILE A 166 25.63 11.10 -34.25
CA ILE A 166 25.88 9.97 -33.36
C ILE A 166 25.10 8.76 -33.88
N LYS A 167 25.79 7.62 -34.00
CA LYS A 167 25.19 6.35 -34.41
C LYS A 167 24.27 5.81 -33.32
N ILE A 168 23.07 5.41 -33.71
CA ILE A 168 22.02 4.92 -32.81
C ILE A 168 21.72 3.46 -33.15
N TYR A 169 21.68 2.61 -32.13
CA TYR A 169 21.30 1.21 -32.24
C TYR A 169 20.02 0.95 -31.45
N VAL A 170 18.96 0.55 -32.13
CA VAL A 170 17.67 0.26 -31.49
C VAL A 170 17.35 -1.21 -31.60
N SER A 171 16.92 -1.80 -30.49
CA SER A 171 16.66 -3.25 -30.37
C SER A 171 15.61 -3.78 -31.36
N SER A 172 14.60 -2.98 -31.70
CA SER A 172 13.55 -3.31 -32.68
C SER A 172 14.08 -3.57 -34.09
N GLU A 173 15.17 -2.92 -34.50
CA GLU A 173 15.77 -3.10 -35.83
C GLU A 173 16.52 -4.43 -35.94
N PHE A 174 17.09 -4.88 -34.82
CA PHE A 174 17.91 -6.09 -34.76
C PHE A 174 17.19 -7.29 -34.14
N ASN A 175 15.96 -7.11 -33.62
CA ASN A 175 15.20 -8.08 -32.83
C ASN A 175 16.01 -8.66 -31.64
N LYS A 176 16.90 -7.85 -31.07
CA LYS A 176 17.88 -8.22 -30.03
C LYS A 176 17.88 -7.16 -28.93
N THR A 177 17.87 -7.57 -27.67
CA THR A 177 17.83 -6.64 -26.52
C THR A 177 19.16 -6.58 -25.76
N LYS A 178 19.37 -5.50 -25.01
CA LYS A 178 20.45 -5.37 -24.01
C LYS A 178 20.24 -6.38 -22.89
N SER A 179 18.98 -6.54 -22.46
CA SER A 179 18.57 -7.46 -21.39
C SER A 179 18.98 -8.92 -21.65
N SER A 180 19.06 -9.36 -22.91
CA SER A 180 19.52 -10.71 -23.28
C SER A 180 21.02 -10.80 -23.57
N THR A 181 21.78 -9.69 -23.50
CA THR A 181 23.13 -9.49 -24.03
C THR A 181 23.28 -9.55 -25.56
N ALA A 182 22.23 -9.88 -26.31
CA ALA A 182 22.36 -10.11 -27.75
C ALA A 182 22.63 -8.81 -28.53
N LEU A 183 22.06 -7.68 -28.10
CA LEU A 183 22.29 -6.40 -28.76
C LEU A 183 23.74 -5.95 -28.61
N TYR A 184 24.32 -6.05 -27.40
CA TYR A 184 25.74 -5.74 -27.18
C TYR A 184 26.67 -6.59 -28.04
N ARG A 185 26.43 -7.91 -28.15
CA ARG A 185 27.24 -8.77 -29.03
C ARG A 185 27.11 -8.39 -30.50
N HIS A 186 25.92 -8.01 -30.93
CA HIS A 186 25.71 -7.58 -32.30
C HIS A 186 26.44 -6.27 -32.61
N ILE A 187 26.33 -5.27 -31.73
CA ILE A 187 27.04 -4.01 -31.86
C ILE A 187 28.55 -4.23 -31.81
N GLN A 188 29.04 -5.07 -30.91
CA GLN A 188 30.45 -5.42 -30.82
C GLN A 188 31.01 -5.95 -32.15
N SER A 189 30.24 -6.80 -32.85
CA SER A 189 30.65 -7.34 -34.15
C SER A 189 30.68 -6.28 -35.27
N ILE A 190 29.83 -5.27 -35.19
CA ILE A 190 29.74 -4.19 -36.18
C ILE A 190 30.82 -3.13 -35.91
N GLU A 191 30.97 -2.73 -34.66
CA GLU A 191 31.89 -1.66 -34.24
C GLU A 191 33.35 -2.13 -34.12
N ASN A 192 33.56 -3.45 -34.08
CA ASN A 192 34.85 -4.12 -33.97
C ASN A 192 35.70 -3.63 -32.77
N VAL A 193 35.07 -3.53 -31.59
CA VAL A 193 35.73 -3.09 -30.35
C VAL A 193 35.69 -4.21 -29.30
N PRO A 194 36.80 -4.61 -28.68
CA PRO A 194 36.78 -5.59 -27.59
C PRO A 194 35.93 -5.09 -26.41
N PHE A 195 35.16 -5.96 -25.76
CA PHE A 195 34.28 -5.56 -24.65
C PHE A 195 35.04 -4.82 -23.53
N GLY A 196 36.26 -5.23 -23.19
CA GLY A 196 37.08 -4.54 -22.17
C GLY A 196 37.50 -3.10 -22.53
N LYS A 197 37.38 -2.71 -23.80
CA LYS A 197 37.64 -1.35 -24.32
C LYS A 197 36.36 -0.54 -24.54
N TRP A 198 35.22 -1.08 -24.12
CA TRP A 198 33.92 -0.46 -24.27
C TRP A 198 33.29 -0.19 -22.90
N CYS A 199 32.89 1.06 -22.65
CA CYS A 199 32.11 1.46 -21.50
C CYS A 199 30.66 1.79 -21.86
N HIS A 200 29.68 1.22 -21.16
CA HIS A 200 28.27 1.56 -21.31
C HIS A 200 27.73 2.37 -20.11
N CYS A 201 26.91 3.38 -20.37
CA CYS A 201 26.32 4.27 -19.38
C CYS A 201 24.79 4.19 -19.46
N GLY A 202 24.11 3.85 -18.36
CA GLY A 202 22.64 3.72 -18.35
C GLY A 202 22.04 3.66 -16.94
N ASP A 203 20.71 3.70 -16.86
CA ASP A 203 19.95 3.75 -15.62
C ASP A 203 19.55 2.36 -15.10
N ASN A 204 19.39 1.38 -16.00
CA ASN A 204 18.85 0.09 -15.67
C ASN A 204 19.91 -0.84 -15.10
N MET A 205 19.79 -1.17 -13.81
CA MET A 205 20.72 -2.08 -13.14
C MET A 205 20.83 -3.45 -13.81
N HIS A 206 19.77 -3.97 -14.43
CA HIS A 206 19.83 -5.26 -15.10
C HIS A 206 20.43 -5.12 -16.51
N ALA A 207 19.78 -4.39 -17.40
CA ALA A 207 20.11 -4.33 -18.82
C ALA A 207 21.40 -3.55 -19.12
N ASP A 208 21.65 -2.45 -18.41
CA ASP A 208 22.77 -1.54 -18.71
C ASP A 208 24.00 -1.87 -17.87
N ILE A 209 23.79 -2.30 -16.62
CA ILE A 209 24.89 -2.53 -15.69
C ILE A 209 25.26 -4.01 -15.64
N ASN A 210 24.35 -4.88 -15.18
CA ASN A 210 24.68 -6.29 -14.95
C ASN A 210 24.98 -7.04 -16.26
N GLN A 211 24.17 -6.84 -17.31
CA GLN A 211 24.37 -7.52 -18.58
C GLN A 211 25.63 -7.04 -19.30
N ALA A 212 25.93 -5.74 -19.31
CA ALA A 212 27.17 -5.22 -19.88
C ALA A 212 28.41 -5.72 -19.11
N LYS A 213 28.39 -5.68 -17.76
CA LYS A 213 29.47 -6.25 -16.92
C LYS A 213 29.70 -7.73 -17.18
N SER A 214 28.64 -8.50 -17.43
CA SER A 214 28.74 -9.94 -17.72
C SER A 214 29.54 -10.25 -18.99
N LEU A 215 29.67 -9.28 -19.89
CA LEU A 215 30.48 -9.36 -21.11
C LEU A 215 31.90 -8.80 -20.95
N GLY A 216 32.26 -8.29 -19.76
CA GLY A 216 33.55 -7.66 -19.50
C GLY A 216 33.64 -6.18 -19.85
N MET A 217 32.50 -5.50 -20.08
CA MET A 217 32.45 -4.07 -20.38
C MET A 217 32.65 -3.20 -19.13
N GLY A 218 33.21 -2.00 -19.33
CA GLY A 218 33.10 -0.92 -18.35
C GLY A 218 31.64 -0.46 -18.22
N THR A 219 31.22 -0.03 -17.04
CA THR A 219 29.84 0.44 -16.83
C THR A 219 29.76 1.63 -15.92
N VAL A 220 28.89 2.58 -16.24
CA VAL A 220 28.55 3.72 -15.39
C VAL A 220 27.05 3.73 -15.13
N HIS A 221 26.67 3.65 -13.85
CA HIS A 221 25.27 3.67 -13.45
C HIS A 221 24.78 5.10 -13.24
N VAL A 222 23.71 5.47 -13.93
CA VAL A 222 23.05 6.76 -13.82
C VAL A 222 21.63 6.53 -13.28
N PRO A 223 21.43 6.45 -11.96
CA PRO A 223 20.13 6.08 -11.40
C PRO A 223 19.08 7.16 -11.65
N PHE A 224 17.94 6.77 -12.20
CA PHE A 224 16.74 7.61 -12.18
C PHE A 224 16.10 7.63 -10.78
N PRO A 225 15.59 8.79 -10.29
CA PRO A 225 14.98 8.88 -8.97
C PRO A 225 13.89 7.82 -8.73
N PRO A 226 13.99 7.01 -7.66
CA PRO A 226 12.98 6.04 -7.33
C PRO A 226 11.70 6.73 -6.86
N PHE A 227 10.59 5.99 -6.95
CA PHE A 227 9.34 6.41 -6.34
C PHE A 227 9.45 6.45 -4.81
N LYS A 228 8.95 7.52 -4.20
CA LYS A 228 8.72 7.62 -2.76
C LYS A 228 7.56 6.71 -2.34
N ASP A 229 7.46 6.39 -1.05
CA ASP A 229 6.44 5.45 -0.53
C ASP A 229 5.00 5.91 -0.81
N TYR A 230 4.72 7.22 -0.71
CA TYR A 230 3.40 7.76 -1.06
C TYR A 230 3.14 7.75 -2.57
N GLU A 231 4.13 8.05 -3.42
CA GLU A 231 4.01 7.97 -4.89
C GLU A 231 3.73 6.54 -5.35
N ASN A 232 4.48 5.57 -4.82
CA ASN A 232 4.25 4.15 -5.08
C ASN A 232 2.84 3.71 -4.68
N LYS A 233 2.38 4.11 -3.50
CA LYS A 233 1.00 3.82 -3.04
C LYS A 233 -0.05 4.55 -3.85
N HIS A 234 0.29 5.66 -4.48
CA HIS A 234 -0.61 6.45 -5.30
C HIS A 234 -0.82 5.81 -6.68
N LEU A 235 0.26 5.31 -7.30
CA LEU A 235 0.26 4.72 -8.65
C LEU A 235 -0.04 3.21 -8.68
N PHE A 236 0.47 2.43 -7.72
CA PHE A 236 0.48 0.96 -7.83
C PHE A 236 -0.47 0.25 -6.87
N ARG A 237 -1.39 0.98 -6.21
CA ARG A 237 -2.32 0.37 -5.25
C ARG A 237 -3.46 -0.42 -5.91
N SER A 238 -3.78 -0.09 -7.15
CA SER A 238 -4.71 -0.81 -8.02
C SER A 238 -4.26 -0.68 -9.46
N TYR A 239 -4.62 -1.63 -10.31
CA TYR A 239 -4.30 -1.59 -11.75
C TYR A 239 -4.79 -0.29 -12.42
N LEU A 240 -5.96 0.23 -12.01
CA LEU A 240 -6.53 1.50 -12.50
C LEU A 240 -5.73 2.76 -12.13
N CYS A 241 -4.79 2.68 -11.18
CA CYS A 241 -4.05 3.88 -10.74
C CYS A 241 -2.92 4.26 -11.70
N GLU A 242 -2.38 3.33 -12.50
CA GLU A 242 -1.41 3.65 -13.55
C GLU A 242 -2.05 4.35 -14.75
N GLU A 243 -3.35 4.12 -14.98
CA GLU A 243 -4.14 4.76 -16.03
C GLU A 243 -4.56 6.19 -15.67
N ASP A 244 -4.43 6.62 -14.41
CA ASP A 244 -4.85 7.94 -13.96
C ASP A 244 -3.90 9.04 -14.48
N PHE A 245 -4.36 9.75 -15.51
CA PHE A 245 -3.67 10.85 -16.19
C PHE A 245 -3.04 11.87 -15.21
N TYR A 246 -3.81 12.36 -14.24
CA TYR A 246 -3.33 13.37 -13.28
C TYR A 246 -2.23 12.82 -12.35
N SER A 247 -2.37 11.57 -11.91
CA SER A 247 -1.35 10.89 -11.09
C SER A 247 -0.04 10.74 -11.87
N GLN A 248 -0.11 10.41 -13.16
CA GLN A 248 1.05 10.27 -14.03
C GLN A 248 1.82 11.59 -14.15
N LEU A 249 1.14 12.71 -14.40
CA LEU A 249 1.79 14.01 -14.55
C LEU A 249 2.35 14.56 -13.23
N LEU A 250 1.57 14.53 -12.15
CA LEU A 250 2.00 15.07 -10.84
C LEU A 250 3.22 14.32 -10.29
N ILE A 251 3.21 12.98 -10.37
CA ILE A 251 4.32 12.17 -9.83
C ILE A 251 5.51 12.19 -10.80
N GLY A 252 5.27 12.22 -12.11
CA GLY A 252 6.32 12.41 -13.11
C GLY A 252 7.07 13.71 -12.89
N CYS A 253 6.36 14.83 -12.73
CA CYS A 253 6.95 16.12 -12.41
C CYS A 253 7.75 16.11 -11.09
N ALA A 254 7.24 15.44 -10.04
CA ALA A 254 7.98 15.31 -8.79
C ALA A 254 9.31 14.55 -8.98
N ARG A 255 9.30 13.45 -9.74
CA ARG A 255 10.51 12.68 -10.07
C ARG A 255 11.49 13.51 -10.91
N LEU A 256 10.98 14.22 -11.91
CA LEU A 256 11.76 15.12 -12.77
C LEU A 256 12.43 16.23 -11.95
N THR A 257 11.68 16.85 -11.05
CA THR A 257 12.21 17.90 -10.15
C THR A 257 13.35 17.36 -9.28
N ARG A 258 13.19 16.14 -8.74
CA ARG A 258 14.28 15.47 -7.98
C ARG A 258 15.47 15.07 -8.86
N LEU A 259 15.24 14.75 -10.13
CA LEU A 259 16.30 14.39 -11.07
C LEU A 259 17.17 15.61 -11.36
N LEU A 260 16.53 16.72 -11.76
CA LEU A 260 17.18 17.94 -12.23
C LEU A 260 17.82 18.78 -11.11
N SER A 261 17.36 18.64 -9.87
CA SER A 261 17.91 19.42 -8.75
C SER A 261 19.26 18.89 -8.25
N GLU A 262 20.16 19.78 -7.87
CA GLU A 262 21.40 19.42 -7.16
C GLU A 262 21.16 19.16 -5.67
N ASP A 263 20.11 19.75 -5.09
CA ASP A 263 19.74 19.56 -3.69
C ASP A 263 19.05 18.20 -3.51
N LYS A 264 19.74 17.29 -2.83
CA LYS A 264 19.23 15.95 -2.50
C LYS A 264 18.78 15.83 -1.04
N SER A 265 18.63 16.93 -0.31
CA SER A 265 18.18 16.92 1.09
C SER A 265 16.77 16.32 1.24
N PRO A 266 16.48 15.60 2.33
CA PRO A 266 15.14 15.03 2.56
C PRO A 266 14.03 16.09 2.59
N VAL A 267 14.33 17.29 3.10
CA VAL A 267 13.39 18.40 3.25
C VAL A 267 13.05 19.03 1.89
N TYR A 268 14.05 19.25 1.02
CA TYR A 268 13.82 19.64 -0.37
C TYR A 268 12.93 18.64 -1.11
N GLN A 269 13.27 17.34 -1.01
CA GLN A 269 12.50 16.28 -1.65
C GLN A 269 11.08 16.20 -1.10
N PHE A 270 10.89 16.41 0.20
CA PHE A 270 9.57 16.49 0.82
C PHE A 270 8.75 17.67 0.24
N GLY A 271 9.39 18.83 0.05
CA GLY A 271 8.83 19.99 -0.65
C GLY A 271 8.32 19.63 -2.04
N CYS A 272 9.16 19.11 -2.92
CA CYS A 272 8.76 18.85 -4.31
C CYS A 272 7.89 17.60 -4.52
N SER A 273 7.91 16.63 -3.60
CA SER A 273 7.31 15.31 -3.84
C SER A 273 6.06 15.05 -2.99
N PHE A 274 5.94 15.69 -1.83
CA PHE A 274 4.79 15.52 -0.96
C PHE A 274 3.95 16.80 -0.89
N ALA A 275 4.56 17.93 -0.49
CA ALA A 275 3.84 19.19 -0.32
C ALA A 275 3.48 19.83 -1.68
N GLY A 276 4.40 19.77 -2.65
CA GLY A 276 4.24 20.33 -4.00
C GLY A 276 2.98 19.83 -4.69
N PRO A 277 2.78 18.52 -4.90
CA PRO A 277 1.57 17.99 -5.53
C PRO A 277 0.26 18.37 -4.83
N ILE A 278 0.29 18.62 -3.51
CA ILE A 278 -0.89 19.02 -2.72
C ILE A 278 -1.17 20.52 -2.89
N LEU A 279 -0.17 21.36 -2.64
CA LEU A 279 -0.33 22.81 -2.66
C LEU A 279 -0.50 23.34 -4.08
N TYR A 280 0.21 22.77 -5.06
CA TYR A 280 0.07 23.12 -6.47
C TYR A 280 -1.37 22.93 -6.97
N ASN A 281 -2.02 21.81 -6.62
CA ASN A 281 -3.39 21.52 -7.06
C ASN A 281 -4.37 22.59 -6.56
N TYR A 282 -4.19 23.02 -5.32
CA TYR A 282 -4.99 24.08 -4.73
C TYR A 282 -4.71 25.46 -5.36
N VAL A 283 -3.44 25.81 -5.57
CA VAL A 283 -3.07 27.09 -6.19
C VAL A 283 -3.50 27.15 -7.66
N SER A 284 -3.37 26.06 -8.40
CA SER A 284 -3.89 25.96 -9.78
C SER A 284 -5.40 26.20 -9.83
N TRP A 285 -6.15 25.64 -8.86
CA TRP A 285 -7.58 25.95 -8.71
C TRP A 285 -7.85 27.41 -8.36
N ILE A 286 -7.06 28.04 -7.47
CA ILE A 286 -7.19 29.47 -7.13
C ILE A 286 -7.04 30.34 -8.39
N LEU A 287 -6.00 30.09 -9.18
CA LEU A 287 -5.75 30.85 -10.41
C LEU A 287 -6.88 30.65 -11.43
N GLN A 288 -7.38 29.41 -11.56
CA GLN A 288 -8.55 29.13 -12.40
C GLN A 288 -9.80 29.88 -11.91
N GLN A 289 -10.03 29.97 -10.59
CA GLN A 289 -11.16 30.74 -10.05
C GLN A 289 -11.04 32.23 -10.33
N ALA A 290 -9.81 32.77 -10.29
CA ALA A 290 -9.52 34.16 -10.62
C ALA A 290 -9.80 34.46 -12.09
N GLU A 291 -9.30 33.64 -13.02
CA GLU A 291 -9.59 33.78 -14.46
C GLU A 291 -11.09 33.69 -14.75
N THR A 292 -11.76 32.66 -14.21
CA THR A 292 -13.21 32.44 -14.44
C THR A 292 -14.06 33.61 -13.92
N ARG A 293 -13.61 34.31 -12.88
CA ARG A 293 -14.32 35.47 -12.28
C ARG A 293 -13.78 36.81 -12.72
N ASN A 294 -12.80 36.84 -13.64
CA ASN A 294 -12.14 38.07 -14.07
C ASN A 294 -11.53 38.87 -12.90
N VAL A 295 -11.00 38.19 -11.89
CA VAL A 295 -10.27 38.79 -10.77
C VAL A 295 -8.81 38.95 -11.18
N LYS A 296 -8.29 40.18 -11.13
CA LYS A 296 -6.89 40.44 -11.54
C LYS A 296 -5.94 40.46 -10.36
N ASN A 297 -6.39 40.88 -9.18
CA ASN A 297 -5.55 40.96 -7.98
C ASN A 297 -5.94 39.89 -6.93
N LEU A 298 -5.00 39.01 -6.57
CA LEU A 298 -5.15 38.02 -5.50
C LEU A 298 -4.33 38.40 -4.26
N TYR A 299 -5.00 38.52 -3.11
CA TYR A 299 -4.38 38.90 -1.83
C TYR A 299 -4.21 37.66 -0.93
N PHE A 300 -2.98 37.18 -0.81
CA PHE A 300 -2.61 36.03 0.02
C PHE A 300 -2.43 36.46 1.47
N VAL A 301 -3.30 35.95 2.34
CA VAL A 301 -3.39 36.42 3.74
C VAL A 301 -2.28 35.81 4.59
N ALA A 302 -1.64 36.66 5.40
CA ALA A 302 -0.68 36.21 6.38
C ALA A 302 -1.34 35.32 7.46
N ARG A 303 -0.65 34.35 8.02
CA ARG A 303 0.72 33.98 7.68
C ARG A 303 0.79 32.97 6.55
N ASP A 304 -0.15 32.04 6.54
CA ASP A 304 -0.03 30.79 5.81
C ASP A 304 -0.23 30.95 4.29
N GLY A 305 -0.67 32.13 3.84
CA GLY A 305 -0.74 32.49 2.42
C GLY A 305 0.63 32.69 1.75
N TYR A 306 1.72 32.85 2.51
CA TYR A 306 3.04 33.17 1.92
C TYR A 306 3.54 32.09 0.97
N VAL A 307 3.54 30.83 1.44
CA VAL A 307 3.98 29.68 0.64
C VAL A 307 3.12 29.50 -0.61
N LEU A 308 1.82 29.73 -0.49
CA LEU A 308 0.89 29.64 -1.61
C LEU A 308 1.14 30.73 -2.65
N LYS A 309 1.45 31.94 -2.21
CA LYS A 309 1.81 33.05 -3.10
C LYS A 309 3.06 32.70 -3.91
N LEU A 310 4.10 32.15 -3.27
CA LEU A 310 5.31 31.75 -3.97
C LEU A 310 5.03 30.71 -5.07
N ILE A 311 4.14 29.76 -4.81
CA ILE A 311 3.69 28.79 -5.81
C ILE A 311 2.91 29.49 -6.94
N ALA A 312 2.00 30.41 -6.59
CA ALA A 312 1.20 31.15 -7.55
C ALA A 312 2.08 31.99 -8.49
N ASP A 313 3.09 32.67 -7.95
CA ASP A 313 4.04 33.49 -8.71
C ASP A 313 4.80 32.66 -9.75
N GLU A 314 5.27 31.46 -9.39
CA GLU A 314 5.94 30.56 -10.34
C GLU A 314 4.97 30.11 -11.44
N ILE A 315 3.72 29.77 -11.11
CA ILE A 315 2.71 29.36 -12.10
C ILE A 315 2.37 30.53 -13.04
N ILE A 316 2.08 31.71 -12.49
CA ILE A 316 1.76 32.93 -13.25
C ILE A 316 2.89 33.27 -14.20
N LYS A 317 4.13 33.23 -13.73
CA LYS A 317 5.32 33.51 -14.54
C LYS A 317 5.47 32.54 -15.71
N VAL A 318 5.32 31.24 -15.49
CA VAL A 318 5.47 30.22 -16.54
C VAL A 318 4.31 30.25 -17.54
N LYS A 319 3.09 30.50 -17.07
CA LYS A 319 1.88 30.53 -17.91
C LYS A 319 1.57 31.90 -18.50
N ASN A 320 2.31 32.94 -18.10
CA ASN A 320 2.09 34.33 -18.49
C ASN A 320 0.64 34.79 -18.23
N LEU A 321 0.11 34.51 -17.03
CA LEU A 321 -1.26 34.88 -16.66
C LEU A 321 -1.35 36.37 -16.32
N ALA A 322 -2.44 37.02 -16.73
CA ALA A 322 -2.75 38.41 -16.38
C ALA A 322 -3.33 38.54 -14.96
N ILE A 323 -2.65 37.94 -13.98
CA ILE A 323 -3.04 37.93 -12.56
C ILE A 323 -1.86 38.45 -11.75
N ASN A 324 -2.12 39.42 -10.88
CA ASN A 324 -1.18 39.91 -9.89
C ASN A 324 -1.44 39.25 -8.55
N THR A 325 -0.38 39.03 -7.78
CA THR A 325 -0.48 38.52 -6.42
C THR A 325 0.14 39.51 -5.45
N LYS A 326 -0.42 39.58 -4.25
CA LYS A 326 0.14 40.38 -3.15
C LYS A 326 0.04 39.63 -1.84
N TYR A 327 1.08 39.71 -1.02
CA TYR A 327 1.04 39.18 0.34
C TYR A 327 0.52 40.27 1.27
N ILE A 328 -0.54 39.98 2.03
CA ILE A 328 -1.18 40.96 2.91
C ILE A 328 -1.16 40.47 4.36
N TYR A 329 -0.64 41.31 5.24
CA TYR A 329 -0.64 41.05 6.68
C TYR A 329 -2.06 41.19 7.25
N GLY A 330 -2.60 40.07 7.68
CA GLY A 330 -3.94 39.95 8.22
C GLY A 330 -4.00 38.81 9.22
N SER A 331 -4.91 38.89 10.18
CA SER A 331 -5.12 37.80 11.13
C SER A 331 -6.48 37.93 11.80
N ARG A 332 -6.87 36.91 12.56
CA ARG A 332 -8.07 37.01 13.42
C ARG A 332 -7.93 38.11 14.47
N ALA A 333 -6.72 38.39 14.98
CA ALA A 333 -6.47 39.45 15.94
C ALA A 333 -6.53 40.85 15.29
N ALA A 334 -6.02 40.97 14.06
CA ALA A 334 -5.94 42.25 13.36
C ALA A 334 -7.21 42.64 12.59
N TRP A 335 -8.01 41.69 12.09
CA TRP A 335 -9.15 41.97 11.22
C TRP A 335 -10.52 41.81 11.86
N ARG A 336 -10.63 41.13 13.01
CA ARG A 336 -11.90 41.02 13.73
C ARG A 336 -12.08 42.22 14.66
N ILE A 337 -12.37 43.38 14.09
CA ILE A 337 -12.59 44.62 14.84
C ILE A 337 -14.10 44.92 14.87
N PRO A 338 -14.72 45.12 16.05
CA PRO A 338 -16.15 45.42 16.12
C PRO A 338 -16.45 46.84 15.65
N ASN A 339 -17.51 47.00 14.86
CA ASN A 339 -18.17 48.28 14.54
C ASN A 339 -19.67 48.21 14.91
N GLU A 340 -20.42 49.31 14.71
CA GLU A 340 -21.84 49.38 15.07
C GLU A 340 -22.69 48.25 14.49
N LYS A 341 -22.41 47.83 13.24
CA LYS A 341 -23.12 46.75 12.55
C LYS A 341 -22.69 45.36 13.04
N THR A 342 -21.45 45.21 13.48
CA THR A 342 -20.81 43.91 13.68
C THR A 342 -20.51 43.55 15.14
N VAL A 343 -20.68 44.48 16.08
CA VAL A 343 -20.33 44.28 17.50
C VAL A 343 -20.97 43.02 18.10
N LYS A 344 -22.22 42.73 17.75
CA LYS A 344 -22.92 41.49 18.18
C LYS A 344 -22.28 40.23 17.59
N GLN A 345 -21.91 40.27 16.30
CA GLN A 345 -21.23 39.16 15.63
C GLN A 345 -19.81 38.93 16.16
N PHE A 346 -19.10 40.00 16.51
CA PHE A 346 -17.79 39.97 17.14
C PHE A 346 -17.86 39.33 18.54
N LEU A 347 -18.75 39.82 19.41
CA LEU A 347 -18.92 39.32 20.77
C LEU A 347 -19.34 37.85 20.77
N SER A 348 -20.38 37.46 20.01
CA SER A 348 -20.78 36.05 19.91
C SER A 348 -19.61 35.14 19.50
N GLY A 349 -18.72 35.61 18.61
CA GLY A 349 -17.54 34.85 18.20
C GLY A 349 -16.58 34.58 19.34
N ILE A 350 -16.31 35.56 20.20
CA ILE A 350 -15.44 35.39 21.37
C ILE A 350 -16.04 34.38 22.34
N PHE A 351 -17.34 34.50 22.63
CA PHE A 351 -18.03 33.65 23.60
C PHE A 351 -18.20 32.20 23.12
N ASP A 352 -18.40 32.00 21.81
CA ASP A 352 -18.55 30.67 21.22
C ASP A 352 -17.20 29.94 21.07
N GLU A 353 -16.15 30.62 20.58
CA GLU A 353 -14.89 29.98 20.20
C GLU A 353 -14.00 29.64 21.42
N TYR A 354 -14.03 30.46 22.48
CA TYR A 354 -13.08 30.37 23.61
C TYR A 354 -13.71 29.87 24.92
N ARG A 355 -14.90 29.29 24.84
CA ARG A 355 -15.71 28.86 26.00
C ARG A 355 -14.98 27.96 27.02
N HIS A 356 -14.00 27.20 26.56
CA HIS A 356 -13.23 26.24 27.38
C HIS A 356 -12.11 26.85 28.22
N ILE A 357 -11.71 28.10 27.94
CA ILE A 357 -10.69 28.86 28.69
C ILE A 357 -11.26 30.20 29.22
N PHE A 358 -12.59 30.33 29.21
CA PHE A 358 -13.27 31.59 29.42
C PHE A 358 -13.18 32.07 30.89
N SER A 359 -12.64 33.27 31.08
CA SER A 359 -12.54 33.98 32.36
C SER A 359 -12.61 35.50 32.11
N LEU A 360 -12.87 36.31 33.14
CA LEU A 360 -12.84 37.78 32.99
C LEU A 360 -11.46 38.29 32.58
N ASN A 361 -10.37 37.69 33.08
CA ASN A 361 -9.01 38.03 32.65
C ASN A 361 -8.77 37.70 31.18
N PHE A 362 -9.25 36.54 30.72
CA PHE A 362 -9.21 36.20 29.30
C PHE A 362 -10.01 37.21 28.47
N LEU A 363 -11.23 37.54 28.89
CA LEU A 363 -12.09 38.47 28.17
C LEU A 363 -11.49 39.88 28.13
N SER A 364 -10.94 40.36 29.25
CA SER A 364 -10.19 41.62 29.36
C SER A 364 -9.07 41.71 28.34
N SER A 365 -8.22 40.67 28.26
CA SER A 365 -7.12 40.63 27.28
C SER A 365 -7.59 40.65 25.82
N ARG A 366 -8.80 40.16 25.53
CA ARG A 366 -9.36 40.08 24.17
C ARG A 366 -10.15 41.33 23.76
N LEU A 367 -10.80 41.98 24.72
CA LEU A 367 -11.56 43.21 24.48
C LEU A 367 -10.72 44.48 24.66
N PHE A 368 -9.54 44.36 25.28
CA PHE A 368 -8.70 45.49 25.67
C PHE A 368 -9.42 46.45 26.64
N ILE A 369 -10.24 45.88 27.52
CA ILE A 369 -10.94 46.60 28.60
C ILE A 369 -10.40 46.05 29.92
N ASP A 370 -10.04 46.91 30.85
CA ASP A 370 -9.50 46.48 32.14
C ASP A 370 -10.51 45.60 32.90
N VAL A 371 -10.02 44.66 33.71
CA VAL A 371 -10.88 43.73 34.46
C VAL A 371 -11.79 44.49 35.44
N SER A 372 -11.30 45.57 36.06
CA SER A 372 -12.10 46.41 36.97
C SER A 372 -13.25 47.10 36.24
N GLU A 373 -12.99 47.60 35.04
CA GLU A 373 -13.99 48.23 34.16
C GLU A 373 -14.96 47.20 33.58
N LEU A 374 -14.51 46.00 33.20
CA LEU A 374 -15.41 44.93 32.74
C LEU A 374 -16.42 44.50 33.80
N LYS A 375 -16.03 44.49 35.07
CA LYS A 375 -16.93 44.12 36.17
C LYS A 375 -18.11 45.08 36.29
N THR A 376 -17.90 46.37 36.07
CA THR A 376 -18.99 47.36 36.17
C THR A 376 -20.04 47.16 35.09
N PHE A 377 -19.67 46.56 33.95
CA PHE A 377 -20.60 46.20 32.88
C PHE A 377 -21.22 44.81 33.03
N ALA A 378 -20.48 43.89 33.64
CA ALA A 378 -20.83 42.48 33.75
C ALA A 378 -21.69 42.13 34.98
N GLU A 379 -21.76 43.03 35.96
CA GLU A 379 -22.50 42.84 37.23
C GLU A 379 -22.09 41.55 37.97
N THR A 380 -20.79 41.22 37.98
CA THR A 380 -20.28 39.97 38.54
C THR A 380 -18.99 40.17 39.36
N GLU A 381 -18.88 39.47 40.50
CA GLU A 381 -17.76 39.61 41.45
C GLU A 381 -16.63 38.56 41.26
N ASP A 382 -16.87 37.47 40.52
CA ASP A 382 -15.94 36.32 40.51
C ASP A 382 -14.78 36.48 39.50
N THR A 383 -13.54 36.40 39.98
CA THR A 383 -12.34 36.97 39.30
C THR A 383 -11.29 35.97 38.85
N SER A 384 -11.33 34.71 39.27
CA SER A 384 -10.16 33.82 39.13
C SER A 384 -10.42 32.42 38.60
N LEU A 385 -11.68 32.06 38.34
CA LEU A 385 -12.06 30.71 37.91
C LEU A 385 -12.55 30.69 36.46
N ILE A 386 -12.30 29.57 35.78
CA ILE A 386 -12.93 29.27 34.48
C ILE A 386 -14.45 29.25 34.72
N LEU A 387 -15.17 30.13 34.03
CA LEU A 387 -16.62 30.28 34.20
C LEU A 387 -17.34 29.01 33.71
N LYS A 388 -18.39 28.61 34.43
CA LYS A 388 -19.30 27.53 33.98
C LYS A 388 -20.15 28.02 32.80
N ASN A 389 -20.63 27.09 31.97
CA ASN A 389 -21.39 27.42 30.76
C ASN A 389 -22.58 28.36 30.97
N ASP A 390 -23.30 28.22 32.10
CA ASP A 390 -24.45 29.06 32.44
C ASP A 390 -24.01 30.50 32.77
N ALA A 391 -22.95 30.65 33.57
CA ALA A 391 -22.36 31.96 33.88
C ALA A 391 -21.78 32.65 32.63
N ILE A 392 -21.21 31.88 31.68
CA ILE A 392 -20.75 32.44 30.38
C ILE A 392 -21.94 32.98 29.58
N ASN A 393 -23.07 32.26 29.55
CA ASN A 393 -24.27 32.71 28.84
C ASN A 393 -24.89 33.95 29.46
N GLU A 394 -24.91 34.02 30.79
CA GLU A 394 -25.41 35.16 31.55
C GLU A 394 -24.53 36.39 31.34
N LEU A 395 -23.20 36.24 31.47
CA LEU A 395 -22.23 37.28 31.16
C LEU A 395 -22.37 37.80 29.72
N TYR A 396 -22.53 36.89 28.75
CA TYR A 396 -22.76 37.26 27.36
C TYR A 396 -24.03 38.12 27.20
N LYS A 397 -25.14 37.70 27.83
CA LYS A 397 -26.42 38.41 27.79
C LYS A 397 -26.32 39.79 28.44
N ASN A 398 -25.64 39.90 29.57
CA ASN A 398 -25.46 41.18 30.27
C ASN A 398 -24.66 42.15 29.41
N LEU A 399 -23.51 41.70 28.89
CA LEU A 399 -22.64 42.56 28.08
C LEU A 399 -23.27 42.94 26.74
N ILE A 400 -23.88 42.00 26.00
CA ILE A 400 -24.42 42.31 24.66
C ILE A 400 -25.61 43.27 24.71
N ASN A 401 -26.33 43.33 25.84
CA ASN A 401 -27.48 44.20 26.03
C ASN A 401 -27.13 45.50 26.78
N ASN A 402 -25.89 45.70 27.23
CA ASN A 402 -25.45 46.90 27.94
C ASN A 402 -24.94 47.96 26.95
N PRO A 403 -25.67 49.08 26.73
CA PRO A 403 -25.29 50.08 25.73
C PRO A 403 -23.97 50.80 26.07
N ASN A 404 -23.69 51.02 27.35
CA ASN A 404 -22.47 51.69 27.80
C ASN A 404 -21.24 50.83 27.49
N PHE A 405 -21.34 49.51 27.73
CA PHE A 405 -20.30 48.57 27.34
C PHE A 405 -20.07 48.54 25.83
N ILE A 406 -21.14 48.49 25.03
CA ILE A 406 -21.05 48.48 23.57
C ILE A 406 -20.37 49.76 23.07
N ASN A 407 -20.80 50.93 23.54
CA ASN A 407 -20.20 52.22 23.16
C ASN A 407 -18.72 52.28 23.54
N ARG A 408 -18.37 51.83 24.74
CA ARG A 408 -16.97 51.78 25.21
C ARG A 408 -16.12 50.85 24.36
N LEU A 409 -16.64 49.67 24.01
CA LEU A 409 -15.95 48.71 23.15
C LEU A 409 -15.72 49.28 21.73
N LEU A 410 -16.69 50.00 21.18
CA LEU A 410 -16.55 50.67 19.88
C LEU A 410 -15.51 51.80 19.94
N GLU A 411 -15.52 52.60 21.00
CA GLU A 411 -14.56 53.70 21.22
C GLU A 411 -13.11 53.20 21.24
N ILE A 412 -12.82 52.18 22.07
CA ILE A 412 -11.47 51.60 22.19
C ILE A 412 -10.95 51.01 20.87
N ASN A 413 -11.86 50.56 20.00
CA ASN A 413 -11.50 49.94 18.73
C ASN A 413 -11.51 50.92 17.54
N LYS A 414 -11.95 52.16 17.72
CA LYS A 414 -12.07 53.15 16.63
C LYS A 414 -10.72 53.38 15.92
N THR A 415 -9.67 53.68 16.68
CA THR A 415 -8.32 53.87 16.12
C THR A 415 -7.79 52.62 15.41
N LYS A 416 -8.14 51.42 15.89
CA LYS A 416 -7.76 50.17 15.21
C LYS A 416 -8.47 50.00 13.86
N GLN A 417 -9.74 50.42 13.76
CA GLN A 417 -10.48 50.40 12.49
C GLN A 417 -9.86 51.39 11.49
N GLU A 418 -9.55 52.61 11.94
CA GLU A 418 -8.92 53.64 11.10
C GLU A 418 -7.57 53.17 10.57
N LEU A 419 -6.70 52.64 11.45
CA LEU A 419 -5.41 52.09 11.05
C LEU A 419 -5.54 50.88 10.11
N LEU A 420 -6.52 50.00 10.32
CA LEU A 420 -6.79 48.90 9.40
C LEU A 420 -7.19 49.44 8.02
N LEU A 421 -8.13 50.38 7.94
CA LEU A 421 -8.55 50.97 6.66
C LEU A 421 -7.38 51.65 5.94
N GLU A 422 -6.61 52.48 6.63
CA GLU A 422 -5.42 53.13 6.05
C GLU A 422 -4.39 52.09 5.55
N TYR A 423 -4.18 51.00 6.30
CA TYR A 423 -3.32 49.91 5.84
C TYR A 423 -3.87 49.23 4.58
N LEU A 424 -5.17 48.92 4.54
CA LEU A 424 -5.78 48.31 3.36
C LEU A 424 -5.72 49.25 2.16
N GLU A 425 -5.89 50.56 2.34
CA GLU A 425 -5.77 51.58 1.28
C GLU A 425 -4.37 51.64 0.67
N GLN A 426 -3.33 51.40 1.47
CA GLN A 426 -1.95 51.28 0.99
C GLN A 426 -1.72 49.97 0.22
N GLU A 427 -2.38 48.90 0.64
CA GLU A 427 -2.03 47.55 0.20
C GLU A 427 -2.95 46.94 -0.86
N ILE A 428 -4.22 47.34 -0.92
CA ILE A 428 -5.25 46.81 -1.81
C ILE A 428 -5.60 47.83 -2.89
N ASP A 429 -5.69 47.36 -4.12
CA ASP A 429 -6.30 48.09 -5.22
C ASP A 429 -7.83 48.05 -5.13
N PHE A 430 -8.42 49.15 -4.69
CA PHE A 430 -9.87 49.34 -4.57
C PHE A 430 -10.55 49.75 -5.90
N SER A 431 -9.82 49.81 -7.02
CA SER A 431 -10.44 50.06 -8.33
C SER A 431 -11.27 48.86 -8.81
N GLU A 432 -10.93 47.63 -8.39
CA GLU A 432 -11.71 46.43 -8.69
C GLU A 432 -13.02 46.36 -7.90
N ASP A 433 -14.07 45.79 -8.49
CA ASP A 433 -15.36 45.57 -7.82
C ASP A 433 -15.30 44.44 -6.78
N THR A 434 -14.41 43.46 -7.00
CA THR A 434 -14.22 42.29 -6.13
C THR A 434 -12.81 42.25 -5.57
N ILE A 435 -12.70 42.15 -4.25
CA ILE A 435 -11.44 41.96 -3.52
C ILE A 435 -11.32 40.47 -3.19
N ALA A 436 -10.33 39.78 -3.75
CA ALA A 436 -10.16 38.35 -3.58
C ALA A 436 -9.03 38.00 -2.60
N PHE A 437 -9.40 37.44 -1.45
CA PHE A 437 -8.48 36.90 -0.46
C PHE A 437 -8.26 35.40 -0.62
N VAL A 438 -7.01 34.97 -0.45
CA VAL A 438 -6.62 33.56 -0.40
C VAL A 438 -6.20 33.22 1.02
N ASP A 439 -6.85 32.22 1.61
CA ASP A 439 -6.64 31.78 2.98
C ASP A 439 -6.76 30.25 3.06
N LEU A 440 -6.16 29.59 4.05
CA LEU A 440 -6.16 28.14 4.13
C LEU A 440 -7.46 27.56 4.66
N TYR A 441 -7.88 28.03 5.83
CA TYR A 441 -8.93 27.39 6.60
C TYR A 441 -9.70 28.40 7.45
N GLY A 442 -11.01 28.44 7.26
CA GLY A 442 -11.87 29.30 8.05
C GLY A 442 -13.35 29.08 7.78
N THR A 443 -14.18 29.59 8.67
CA THR A 443 -15.64 29.65 8.51
C THR A 443 -16.08 30.89 7.71
N GLY A 444 -15.15 31.75 7.30
CA GLY A 444 -15.44 33.04 6.66
C GLY A 444 -15.73 34.20 7.62
N ARG A 445 -15.83 33.96 8.93
CA ARG A 445 -16.23 35.00 9.91
C ARG A 445 -15.29 36.21 9.95
N THR A 446 -13.99 35.98 9.80
CA THR A 446 -13.01 37.08 9.77
C THR A 446 -13.24 37.97 8.56
N GLN A 447 -13.50 37.35 7.41
CA GLN A 447 -13.76 38.03 6.15
C GLN A 447 -15.14 38.69 6.12
N ASP A 448 -16.13 38.17 6.85
CA ASP A 448 -17.41 38.85 7.09
C ASP A 448 -17.24 40.16 7.85
N LEU A 449 -16.44 40.14 8.92
CA LEU A 449 -16.14 41.34 9.71
C LEU A 449 -15.32 42.35 8.90
N LEU A 450 -14.32 41.86 8.15
CA LEU A 450 -13.49 42.68 7.28
C LEU A 450 -14.31 43.33 6.15
N SER A 451 -15.21 42.58 5.51
CA SER A 451 -16.09 43.09 4.44
C SER A 451 -16.94 44.25 4.95
N GLU A 452 -17.49 44.16 6.16
CA GLU A 452 -18.28 45.25 6.75
C GLU A 452 -17.44 46.50 7.02
N ILE A 453 -16.16 46.35 7.41
CA ILE A 453 -15.23 47.47 7.60
C ILE A 453 -14.88 48.13 6.27
N ILE A 454 -14.51 47.33 5.25
CA ILE A 454 -14.23 47.83 3.89
C ILE A 454 -15.43 48.61 3.35
N ASN A 455 -16.64 48.09 3.58
CA ASN A 455 -17.89 48.66 3.09
C ASN A 455 -18.41 49.86 3.88
N LEU A 456 -17.67 50.31 4.91
CA LEU A 456 -17.87 51.65 5.46
C LEU A 456 -17.48 52.74 4.44
N LYS A 457 -16.59 52.44 3.48
CA LYS A 457 -16.06 53.42 2.52
C LYS A 457 -16.14 53.00 1.05
N TYR A 458 -15.97 51.72 0.71
CA TYR A 458 -15.66 51.32 -0.67
C TYR A 458 -16.75 50.55 -1.44
N ASN A 459 -17.81 50.07 -0.76
CA ASN A 459 -18.90 49.27 -1.36
C ASN A 459 -18.43 48.18 -2.36
N LYS A 460 -17.57 47.26 -1.90
CA LYS A 460 -16.94 46.18 -2.65
C LYS A 460 -17.46 44.80 -2.25
N ASP A 461 -17.39 43.88 -3.20
CA ASP A 461 -17.59 42.46 -2.94
C ASP A 461 -16.28 41.85 -2.44
N VAL A 462 -16.35 41.08 -1.35
CA VAL A 462 -15.20 40.32 -0.84
C VAL A 462 -15.35 38.85 -1.22
N LEU A 463 -14.40 38.32 -1.97
CA LEU A 463 -14.29 36.90 -2.30
C LEU A 463 -13.20 36.25 -1.45
N SER A 464 -13.52 35.14 -0.79
CA SER A 464 -12.54 34.35 -0.03
C SER A 464 -12.40 32.95 -0.58
N LEU A 465 -11.19 32.58 -0.98
CA LEU A 465 -10.85 31.27 -1.54
C LEU A 465 -10.12 30.44 -0.48
N TYR A 466 -10.76 29.36 0.00
CA TYR A 466 -10.23 28.49 1.05
C TYR A 466 -9.78 27.13 0.53
N PHE A 467 -8.75 26.55 1.15
CA PHE A 467 -8.42 25.15 0.95
C PHE A 467 -9.54 24.25 1.48
N HIS A 468 -10.01 24.49 2.71
CA HIS A 468 -11.05 23.68 3.37
C HIS A 468 -11.80 24.44 4.46
N SER A 469 -13.03 24.02 4.76
CA SER A 469 -13.79 24.39 5.98
C SER A 469 -14.38 23.14 6.63
N ALA A 470 -14.27 23.02 7.96
CA ALA A 470 -14.83 21.90 8.72
C ALA A 470 -16.35 22.00 8.93
N PHE A 471 -16.94 23.15 8.60
CA PHE A 471 -18.37 23.43 8.75
C PHE A 471 -18.93 24.01 7.45
N GLU A 472 -20.25 23.94 7.32
CA GLU A 472 -20.96 24.64 6.26
C GLU A 472 -20.60 26.13 6.29
N VAL A 473 -20.13 26.65 5.15
CA VAL A 473 -19.72 28.04 5.04
C VAL A 473 -20.93 28.87 4.63
N LYS A 474 -21.39 29.74 5.53
CA LYS A 474 -22.52 30.64 5.25
C LYS A 474 -22.08 31.77 4.33
N GLN A 475 -22.78 31.92 3.22
CA GLN A 475 -22.64 33.11 2.37
C GLN A 475 -23.27 34.31 3.08
N LYS A 476 -22.67 35.49 2.88
CA LYS A 476 -23.17 36.75 3.42
C LYS A 476 -23.14 37.77 2.29
N ASP A 477 -24.05 38.73 2.33
CA ASP A 477 -24.03 39.85 1.40
C ASP A 477 -22.65 40.53 1.43
N LYS A 478 -22.14 40.92 0.25
CA LYS A 478 -20.78 41.46 0.04
C LYS A 478 -19.60 40.61 0.56
N SER A 479 -19.83 39.36 0.96
CA SER A 479 -18.81 38.45 1.51
C SER A 479 -19.07 37.00 1.06
N GLN A 480 -18.47 36.65 -0.08
CA GLN A 480 -18.55 35.34 -0.72
C GLN A 480 -17.38 34.44 -0.31
N LYS A 481 -17.66 33.15 -0.13
CA LYS A 481 -16.64 32.15 0.25
C LYS A 481 -16.74 30.92 -0.62
N VAL A 482 -15.60 30.45 -1.10
CA VAL A 482 -15.51 29.27 -1.96
C VAL A 482 -14.45 28.33 -1.39
N ASN A 483 -14.81 27.06 -1.24
CA ASN A 483 -13.89 26.03 -0.76
C ASN A 483 -13.39 25.16 -1.92
N TYR A 484 -12.10 24.89 -1.96
CA TYR A 484 -11.49 23.93 -2.86
C TYR A 484 -11.86 22.49 -2.49
N PHE A 485 -11.78 22.14 -1.20
CA PHE A 485 -11.92 20.76 -0.73
C PHE A 485 -12.84 20.66 0.49
N SER A 486 -13.80 19.72 0.45
CA SER A 486 -14.73 19.46 1.57
C SER A 486 -14.73 17.98 1.94
N THR A 487 -14.28 17.65 3.15
CA THR A 487 -14.39 16.29 3.71
C THR A 487 -14.37 16.26 5.24
N ASN A 488 -15.19 15.39 5.84
CA ASN A 488 -15.23 15.19 7.29
C ASN A 488 -13.99 14.47 7.85
N GLN A 489 -13.09 13.99 6.97
CA GLN A 489 -11.87 13.27 7.36
C GLN A 489 -10.66 14.19 7.50
N PHE A 490 -10.74 15.43 7.01
CA PHE A 490 -9.58 16.31 6.93
C PHE A 490 -9.28 16.95 8.28
N LYS A 491 -7.99 17.04 8.60
CA LYS A 491 -7.48 17.72 9.78
C LYS A 491 -6.79 19.00 9.34
N HIS A 492 -7.35 20.16 9.66
CA HIS A 492 -6.87 21.48 9.21
C HIS A 492 -5.37 21.73 9.46
N PHE A 493 -4.85 21.28 10.60
CA PHE A 493 -3.42 21.35 10.92
C PHE A 493 -2.49 20.74 9.85
N THR A 494 -2.98 19.83 9.00
CA THR A 494 -2.17 19.19 7.97
C THR A 494 -1.59 20.19 6.97
N ILE A 495 -2.42 21.10 6.45
CA ILE A 495 -1.98 22.06 5.43
C ILE A 495 -1.30 23.26 6.08
N GLU A 496 -1.73 23.66 7.28
CA GLU A 496 -1.05 24.69 8.08
C GLU A 496 0.42 24.35 8.32
N LEU A 497 0.74 23.07 8.63
CA LEU A 497 2.12 22.60 8.77
C LEU A 497 2.92 22.73 7.47
N LEU A 498 2.28 22.60 6.30
CA LEU A 498 2.94 22.74 4.99
C LEU A 498 3.13 24.20 4.57
N CYS A 499 2.42 25.14 5.20
CA CYS A 499 2.41 26.55 4.83
C CYS A 499 3.04 27.46 5.90
N ARG A 500 3.86 26.90 6.79
CA ARG A 500 4.59 27.68 7.80
C ARG A 500 5.42 28.78 7.15
N ASN A 501 5.59 29.88 7.88
CA ASN A 501 6.44 31.00 7.50
C ASN A 501 7.21 31.50 8.74
N VAL A 502 8.26 32.28 8.49
CA VAL A 502 9.15 32.87 9.49
C VAL A 502 8.59 34.12 10.16
N ASP A 503 7.44 34.62 9.70
CA ASP A 503 6.80 35.80 10.30
C ASP A 503 5.94 35.45 11.53
N GLY A 504 5.82 36.41 12.44
CA GLY A 504 4.88 36.34 13.56
C GLY A 504 3.42 36.52 13.11
N GLN A 505 2.47 36.24 14.01
CA GLN A 505 1.08 36.62 13.82
C GLN A 505 0.95 38.15 13.81
N THR A 506 0.22 38.70 12.83
CA THR A 506 -0.15 40.11 12.82
C THR A 506 -1.12 40.41 13.97
N LEU A 507 -0.73 41.25 14.92
CA LEU A 507 -1.54 41.65 16.08
C LEU A 507 -2.40 42.88 15.81
N GLY A 508 -1.97 43.74 14.87
CA GLY A 508 -2.62 44.99 14.53
C GLY A 508 -1.70 45.84 13.66
N TYR A 509 -1.88 47.15 13.70
CA TYR A 509 -1.13 48.11 12.87
C TYR A 509 -0.72 49.32 13.69
N LYS A 510 0.34 50.01 13.24
CA LYS A 510 0.80 51.29 13.80
C LYS A 510 1.30 52.20 12.69
N LYS A 511 1.30 53.51 12.92
CA LYS A 511 1.94 54.49 12.02
C LYS A 511 3.43 54.57 12.34
N GLU A 512 4.26 54.44 11.32
CA GLU A 512 5.71 54.62 11.39
C GLU A 512 6.19 55.26 10.08
N ASN A 513 6.96 56.35 10.18
CA ASN A 513 7.50 57.09 9.02
C ASN A 513 6.46 57.45 7.95
N GLY A 514 5.27 57.90 8.37
CA GLY A 514 4.19 58.31 7.45
C GLY A 514 3.46 57.16 6.75
N ARG A 515 3.75 55.90 7.09
CA ARG A 515 3.06 54.72 6.58
C ARG A 515 2.45 53.91 7.72
N VAL A 516 1.35 53.22 7.45
CA VAL A 516 0.82 52.22 8.37
C VAL A 516 1.52 50.89 8.13
N ILE A 517 2.12 50.31 9.17
CA ILE A 517 2.83 49.03 9.12
C ILE A 517 2.21 48.00 10.08
N PRO A 518 2.28 46.69 9.76
CA PRO A 518 1.82 45.65 10.65
C PRO A 518 2.68 45.55 11.92
N VAL A 519 2.04 45.18 13.03
CA VAL A 519 2.69 44.82 14.29
C VAL A 519 2.60 43.30 14.47
N PHE A 520 3.72 42.65 14.77
CA PHE A 520 3.82 41.20 14.91
C PHE A 520 4.00 40.77 16.37
N ASP A 521 3.64 39.52 16.68
CA ASP A 521 4.16 38.85 17.87
C ASP A 521 5.64 38.45 17.70
N GLU A 522 6.33 38.26 18.82
CA GLU A 522 7.71 37.79 18.81
C GLU A 522 7.76 36.26 18.65
N ILE A 523 8.46 35.78 17.63
CA ILE A 523 8.69 34.35 17.40
C ILE A 523 10.17 34.05 17.14
N ASN A 524 10.63 32.86 17.55
CA ASN A 524 11.98 32.40 17.23
C ASN A 524 11.99 31.66 15.88
N SER A 525 12.16 32.43 14.81
CA SER A 525 12.17 31.93 13.42
C SER A 525 13.41 31.10 13.09
N GLN A 526 14.49 31.20 13.88
CA GLN A 526 15.73 30.48 13.63
C GLN A 526 15.52 28.96 13.64
N LYS A 527 14.68 28.43 14.54
CA LYS A 527 14.37 26.99 14.58
C LYS A 527 13.78 26.48 13.26
N LEU A 528 12.92 27.28 12.61
CA LEU A 528 12.31 26.91 11.33
C LEU A 528 13.35 26.97 10.20
N LEU A 529 14.24 27.96 10.22
CA LEU A 529 15.37 28.04 9.29
C LEU A 529 16.29 26.81 9.44
N ASP A 530 16.67 26.47 10.68
CA ASP A 530 17.53 25.32 11.00
C ASP A 530 16.91 23.97 10.60
N TRP A 531 15.58 23.86 10.58
CA TRP A 531 14.87 22.69 10.09
C TRP A 531 15.06 22.45 8.58
N GLY A 532 15.49 23.47 7.82
CA GLY A 532 15.66 23.41 6.37
C GLY A 532 14.54 24.11 5.59
N TYR A 533 13.94 25.15 6.16
CA TYR A 533 12.84 25.91 5.53
C TYR A 533 13.16 26.40 4.12
N LEU A 534 14.37 26.93 3.89
CA LEU A 534 14.77 27.42 2.58
C LEU A 534 14.83 26.30 1.54
N ASN A 535 15.35 25.12 1.91
CA ASN A 535 15.37 23.94 1.04
C ASN A 535 13.94 23.45 0.73
N TYR A 536 13.05 23.46 1.72
CA TYR A 536 11.64 23.12 1.56
C TYR A 536 10.94 24.05 0.55
N ILE A 537 11.09 25.36 0.72
CA ILE A 537 10.52 26.37 -0.18
C ILE A 537 11.09 26.24 -1.58
N GLN A 538 12.40 26.03 -1.72
CA GLN A 538 13.00 25.83 -3.03
C GLN A 538 12.43 24.59 -3.73
N GLY A 539 12.24 23.48 -3.00
CA GLY A 539 11.60 22.28 -3.54
C GLY A 539 10.16 22.53 -4.01
N LEU A 540 9.40 23.35 -3.30
CA LEU A 540 8.05 23.76 -3.73
C LEU A 540 8.08 24.62 -5.00
N LYS A 541 8.96 25.62 -5.06
CA LYS A 541 9.08 26.52 -6.21
C LYS A 541 9.53 25.79 -7.47
N ASP A 542 10.55 24.93 -7.36
CA ASP A 542 11.03 24.14 -8.49
C ASP A 542 9.95 23.19 -9.01
N TYR A 543 9.21 22.55 -8.10
CA TYR A 543 8.07 21.72 -8.49
C TYR A 543 6.98 22.55 -9.19
N ALA A 544 6.62 23.71 -8.65
CA ALA A 544 5.58 24.57 -9.24
C ALA A 544 5.97 25.04 -10.65
N LYS A 545 7.20 25.52 -10.82
CA LYS A 545 7.75 25.89 -12.12
C LYS A 545 7.70 24.73 -13.11
N ASN A 546 8.22 23.56 -12.73
CA ASN A 546 8.26 22.39 -13.60
C ASN A 546 6.85 21.89 -13.95
N MET A 547 5.93 21.88 -12.98
CA MET A 547 4.55 21.43 -13.21
C MET A 547 3.79 22.37 -14.15
N ALA A 548 4.02 23.68 -14.05
CA ALA A 548 3.44 24.66 -14.96
C ALA A 548 3.95 24.45 -16.41
N HIS A 549 5.23 24.10 -16.59
CA HIS A 549 5.75 23.70 -17.91
C HIS A 549 5.11 22.40 -18.41
N VAL A 550 4.94 21.39 -17.55
CA VAL A 550 4.26 20.12 -17.90
C VAL A 550 2.81 20.36 -18.32
N GLU A 551 2.10 21.28 -17.66
CA GLU A 551 0.75 21.71 -18.05
C GLU A 551 0.71 22.38 -19.43
N ASN A 552 1.66 23.27 -19.73
CA ASN A 552 1.76 23.90 -21.05
C ASN A 552 2.03 22.89 -22.16
N ILE A 553 2.96 21.95 -21.93
CA ILE A 553 3.29 20.85 -22.85
C ILE A 553 2.02 20.04 -23.17
N ASN A 554 1.27 19.66 -22.14
CA ASN A 554 0.10 18.79 -22.26
C ASN A 554 -1.22 19.54 -22.49
N LYS A 555 -1.17 20.88 -22.64
CA LYS A 555 -2.33 21.76 -22.82
C LYS A 555 -3.47 21.46 -21.85
N THR A 556 -3.13 21.29 -20.57
CA THR A 556 -4.06 20.83 -19.53
C THR A 556 -3.95 21.68 -18.27
N SER A 557 -4.97 21.61 -17.41
CA SER A 557 -4.93 22.19 -16.06
C SER A 557 -5.12 21.08 -15.03
N ILE A 558 -4.19 21.00 -14.08
CA ILE A 558 -4.17 20.00 -13.03
C ILE A 558 -5.05 20.48 -11.89
N ASN A 559 -6.26 19.94 -11.86
CA ASN A 559 -7.18 20.08 -10.75
C ASN A 559 -7.89 18.74 -10.50
N SER A 560 -7.31 17.90 -9.62
CA SER A 560 -7.80 16.53 -9.42
C SER A 560 -8.11 16.24 -7.96
N TYR A 561 -9.41 16.25 -7.67
CA TYR A 561 -9.96 15.87 -6.36
C TYR A 561 -9.51 14.47 -5.93
N ASN A 562 -9.43 13.52 -6.88
CA ASN A 562 -9.04 12.14 -6.60
C ASN A 562 -7.57 12.04 -6.16
N VAL A 563 -6.68 12.78 -6.80
CA VAL A 563 -5.26 12.84 -6.41
C VAL A 563 -5.15 13.43 -5.00
N GLN A 564 -5.82 14.56 -4.74
CA GLN A 564 -5.82 15.22 -3.44
C GLN A 564 -6.26 14.28 -2.31
N LYS A 565 -7.36 13.54 -2.54
CA LYS A 565 -7.88 12.54 -1.59
C LYS A 565 -6.88 11.42 -1.30
N LYS A 566 -6.10 10.97 -2.29
CA LYS A 566 -5.09 9.91 -2.11
C LYS A 566 -3.92 10.40 -1.22
N TYR A 567 -3.44 11.64 -1.39
CA TYR A 567 -2.40 12.22 -0.53
C TYR A 567 -2.89 12.41 0.91
N ILE A 568 -4.11 12.94 1.09
CA ILE A 568 -4.73 13.09 2.43
C ILE A 568 -4.90 11.72 3.11
N LYS A 569 -5.35 10.70 2.36
CA LYS A 569 -5.48 9.34 2.89
C LYS A 569 -4.12 8.77 3.34
N TYR A 570 -3.06 9.01 2.56
CA TYR A 570 -1.71 8.60 2.92
C TYR A 570 -1.29 9.23 4.25
N TYR A 571 -1.40 10.56 4.35
CA TYR A 571 -1.05 11.32 5.55
C TYR A 571 -1.77 10.79 6.79
N LEU A 572 -3.09 10.59 6.72
CA LEU A 572 -3.89 10.22 7.88
C LEU A 572 -3.71 8.75 8.31
N ASN A 573 -3.47 7.83 7.37
CA ASN A 573 -3.63 6.40 7.64
C ASN A 573 -2.40 5.54 7.32
N GLU A 574 -1.50 6.00 6.45
CA GLU A 574 -0.50 5.13 5.81
C GLU A 574 0.92 5.69 5.81
N MET A 575 1.13 6.82 6.47
CA MET A 575 2.41 7.50 6.60
C MET A 575 3.50 6.55 7.08
N ASN A 576 4.64 6.57 6.41
CA ASN A 576 5.85 5.87 6.84
C ASN A 576 6.62 6.68 7.90
N LYS A 577 7.66 6.08 8.48
CA LYS A 577 8.45 6.74 9.53
C LYS A 577 9.19 7.99 9.00
N GLU A 578 9.85 7.89 7.84
CA GLU A 578 10.58 9.00 7.21
C GLU A 578 9.71 10.26 7.04
N THR A 579 8.49 10.10 6.49
CA THR A 579 7.55 11.21 6.31
C THR A 579 7.07 11.76 7.65
N ALA A 580 6.85 10.90 8.65
CA ALA A 580 6.48 11.32 10.00
C ALA A 580 7.62 12.03 10.75
N ASP A 581 8.87 11.64 10.48
CA ASP A 581 10.07 12.26 11.04
C ASP A 581 10.26 13.68 10.49
N ILE A 582 9.99 13.90 9.20
CA ILE A 582 10.03 15.25 8.59
C ILE A 582 8.85 16.10 9.08
N LEU A 583 7.60 15.63 8.92
CA LEU A 583 6.42 16.38 9.32
C LEU A 583 6.40 16.71 10.81
N GLY A 584 6.70 15.72 11.66
CA GLY A 584 6.62 15.91 13.11
C GLY A 584 7.73 16.78 13.69
N SER A 585 8.83 16.99 12.95
CA SER A 585 9.96 17.82 13.39
C SER A 585 9.81 19.28 12.98
N ILE A 586 8.79 19.61 12.16
CA ILE A 586 8.46 20.99 11.82
C ILE A 586 8.27 21.79 13.12
N PRO A 587 9.05 22.86 13.34
CA PRO A 587 8.89 23.71 14.52
C PRO A 587 7.52 24.36 14.56
N TYR A 588 6.83 24.22 15.69
CA TYR A 588 5.46 24.68 15.89
C TYR A 588 5.28 25.19 17.32
N ALA A 589 4.45 26.22 17.45
CA ALA A 589 3.95 26.72 18.73
C ALA A 589 2.42 26.63 18.71
N ALA A 590 1.83 26.14 19.79
CA ALA A 590 0.38 26.09 19.95
C ALA A 590 -0.17 27.49 20.21
N VAL A 591 -1.38 27.77 19.74
CA VAL A 591 -2.08 29.04 19.93
C VAL A 591 -2.13 29.41 21.42
N GLY A 592 -1.61 30.59 21.78
CA GLY A 592 -1.49 31.10 23.15
C GLY A 592 -0.19 30.72 23.89
N TYR A 593 0.74 30.03 23.23
CA TYR A 593 2.06 29.65 23.73
C TYR A 593 3.15 29.88 22.66
N GLU A 594 3.07 31.02 21.97
CA GLU A 594 3.93 31.37 20.83
C GLU A 594 5.43 31.43 21.16
N THR A 595 5.79 31.52 22.45
CA THR A 595 7.17 31.60 22.95
C THR A 595 7.87 30.24 23.13
N ASP A 596 7.15 29.10 23.15
CA ASP A 596 7.72 27.75 23.33
C ASP A 596 7.66 26.91 22.04
N ILE A 597 8.50 27.28 21.06
CA ILE A 597 8.59 26.56 19.78
C ILE A 597 9.27 25.20 19.99
N SER A 598 8.54 24.12 19.71
CA SER A 598 9.05 22.75 19.76
C SER A 598 8.65 21.97 18.50
N GLU A 599 9.12 20.73 18.38
CA GLU A 599 8.65 19.82 17.32
C GLU A 599 7.12 19.67 17.40
N CYS A 600 6.41 19.89 16.28
CA CYS A 600 4.94 19.82 16.26
C CYS A 600 4.40 18.47 16.75
N ALA A 601 5.17 17.38 16.53
CA ALA A 601 4.82 16.05 16.99
C ALA A 601 6.08 15.28 17.39
N ARG A 602 6.58 15.52 18.61
CA ARG A 602 7.75 14.83 19.15
C ARG A 602 7.58 13.29 19.18
N GLU A 603 8.71 12.59 19.18
CA GLU A 603 8.74 11.15 19.49
C GLU A 603 8.39 10.88 20.97
N TYR A 604 7.72 9.78 21.26
CA TYR A 604 7.45 9.36 22.64
C TYR A 604 8.67 8.70 23.29
N THR A 605 9.00 9.13 24.49
CA THR A 605 10.18 8.72 25.25
C THR A 605 9.96 7.44 26.06
N LYS A 606 11.03 6.90 26.65
CA LYS A 606 10.93 5.82 27.65
C LYS A 606 10.08 6.19 28.86
N ASN A 607 10.03 7.46 29.24
CA ASN A 607 9.18 7.91 30.36
C ASN A 607 7.70 7.95 29.97
N ASP A 608 7.40 8.34 28.73
CA ASP A 608 6.05 8.25 28.16
C ASP A 608 5.56 6.80 28.17
N TYR A 609 6.43 5.85 27.82
CA TYR A 609 6.12 4.42 27.89
C TYR A 609 5.66 3.99 29.29
N LYS A 610 6.36 4.43 30.35
CA LYS A 610 5.97 4.14 31.75
C LYS A 610 4.61 4.75 32.11
N LYS A 611 4.38 6.01 31.74
CA LYS A 611 3.10 6.69 31.96
C LYS A 611 1.95 5.96 31.23
N MET A 612 2.19 5.49 30.01
CA MET A 612 1.21 4.75 29.20
C MET A 612 0.87 3.36 29.76
N LEU A 613 1.86 2.67 30.36
CA LEU A 613 1.61 1.40 31.07
C LEU A 613 0.66 1.58 32.26
N LEU A 614 0.80 2.69 32.99
CA LEU A 614 0.02 2.97 34.21
C LEU A 614 -1.37 3.53 33.91
N ASN A 615 -1.44 4.51 33.00
CA ASN A 615 -2.62 5.37 32.82
C ASN A 615 -3.37 5.10 31.50
N GLY A 616 -2.89 4.17 30.66
CA GLY A 616 -3.44 3.95 29.33
C GLY A 616 -3.08 5.09 28.37
N ASN A 617 -3.86 5.25 27.29
CA ASN A 617 -3.55 6.24 26.24
C ASN A 617 -3.98 7.67 26.57
N LYS A 618 -4.68 7.92 27.70
CA LYS A 618 -5.37 9.20 27.95
C LYS A 618 -4.47 10.43 27.81
N ASN A 619 -3.21 10.34 28.22
CA ASN A 619 -2.25 11.46 28.18
C ASN A 619 -1.53 11.61 26.83
N PHE A 620 -1.83 10.74 25.87
CA PHE A 620 -1.17 10.66 24.56
C PHE A 620 -2.15 10.89 23.40
N MET A 621 -3.42 11.16 23.72
CA MET A 621 -4.42 11.45 22.71
C MET A 621 -4.38 12.95 22.37
N ASN A 622 -3.96 13.31 21.16
CA ASN A 622 -3.95 14.69 20.65
C ASN A 622 -4.10 14.69 19.12
N THR A 623 -4.29 15.88 18.52
CA THR A 623 -4.61 15.97 17.08
C THR A 623 -3.52 15.38 16.17
N LEU A 624 -2.25 15.45 16.59
CA LEU A 624 -1.06 14.98 15.87
C LEU A 624 -0.48 13.65 16.42
N GLU A 625 -1.21 12.96 17.31
CA GLU A 625 -0.76 11.75 17.99
C GLU A 625 -0.28 10.67 17.01
N PHE A 626 -0.92 10.59 15.85
CA PHE A 626 -0.63 9.61 14.81
C PHE A 626 0.76 9.83 14.19
N ILE A 627 1.23 11.07 14.13
CA ILE A 627 2.59 11.41 13.70
C ILE A 627 3.59 10.99 14.78
N SER A 628 3.38 11.42 16.03
CA SER A 628 4.21 11.02 17.17
C SER A 628 4.30 9.50 17.31
N LEU A 629 3.19 8.77 17.16
CA LEU A 629 3.16 7.31 17.20
C LEU A 629 3.99 6.68 16.08
N LYS A 630 3.95 7.23 14.86
CA LYS A 630 4.73 6.71 13.72
C LYS A 630 6.23 6.96 13.86
N ARG A 631 6.62 8.10 14.43
CA ARG A 631 8.02 8.40 14.81
C ARG A 631 8.54 7.44 15.88
N SER A 632 7.66 7.12 16.84
CA SER A 632 7.97 6.34 18.05
C SER A 632 8.34 4.88 17.77
N ASP A 633 9.10 4.31 18.71
CA ASP A 633 9.50 2.91 18.64
C ASP A 633 8.31 1.93 18.56
N ARG A 634 8.58 0.75 17.99
CA ARG A 634 7.56 -0.28 17.74
C ARG A 634 6.93 -0.85 19.02
N LYS A 635 7.63 -0.82 20.16
CA LYS A 635 7.07 -1.28 21.44
C LYS A 635 6.03 -0.29 21.94
N PHE A 636 6.29 1.01 21.81
CA PHE A 636 5.32 2.06 22.14
C PHE A 636 4.06 1.93 21.28
N GLN A 637 4.21 1.82 19.95
CA GLN A 637 3.08 1.64 19.03
C GLN A 637 2.20 0.43 19.43
N LYS A 638 2.81 -0.72 19.72
CA LYS A 638 2.09 -1.91 20.17
C LYS A 638 1.37 -1.72 21.49
N LEU A 639 1.98 -1.02 22.45
CA LEU A 639 1.36 -0.74 23.74
C LEU A 639 0.19 0.24 23.58
N PHE A 640 0.34 1.24 22.72
CA PHE A 640 -0.73 2.17 22.39
C PHE A 640 -1.91 1.45 21.75
N ASP A 641 -1.66 0.57 20.77
CA ASP A 641 -2.71 -0.26 20.15
C ASP A 641 -3.36 -1.22 21.15
N PHE A 642 -2.58 -1.83 22.03
CA PHE A 642 -3.08 -2.68 23.11
C PHE A 642 -4.01 -1.90 24.04
N ASN A 643 -3.60 -0.72 24.48
CA ASN A 643 -4.39 0.16 25.35
C ASN A 643 -5.63 0.72 24.63
N LYS A 644 -5.57 0.94 23.31
CA LYS A 644 -6.76 1.32 22.52
C LYS A 644 -7.81 0.21 22.55
N LYS A 645 -7.38 -1.06 22.55
CA LYS A 645 -8.25 -2.24 22.63
C LYS A 645 -8.73 -2.56 24.05
N HIS A 646 -7.89 -2.32 25.07
CA HIS A 646 -8.11 -2.80 26.43
C HIS A 646 -8.14 -1.71 27.52
N HIS A 647 -8.20 -0.44 27.11
CA HIS A 647 -8.07 0.79 27.91
C HIS A 647 -6.71 0.98 28.62
N SER A 648 -6.27 0.01 29.42
CA SER A 648 -4.93 -0.04 30.02
C SER A 648 -4.60 -1.46 30.47
N ILE A 649 -3.30 -1.77 30.59
CA ILE A 649 -2.84 -3.04 31.20
C ILE A 649 -3.43 -3.23 32.60
N LYS A 650 -3.48 -2.15 33.40
CA LYS A 650 -4.09 -2.16 34.73
C LYS A 650 -5.55 -2.61 34.68
N ARG A 651 -6.36 -2.09 33.75
CA ARG A 651 -7.78 -2.44 33.61
C ARG A 651 -7.97 -3.84 33.01
N PHE A 652 -7.13 -4.24 32.08
CA PHE A 652 -7.10 -5.58 31.50
C PHE A 652 -6.81 -6.67 32.55
N ILE A 653 -5.95 -6.39 33.54
CA ILE A 653 -5.64 -7.32 34.63
C ILE A 653 -6.73 -7.29 35.71
N LEU A 654 -7.24 -6.10 36.08
CA LEU A 654 -8.21 -5.95 37.17
C LEU A 654 -9.66 -6.31 36.79
N SER A 655 -10.03 -6.21 35.51
CA SER A 655 -11.41 -6.51 35.06
C SER A 655 -11.78 -8.00 35.15
N PRO A 656 -10.92 -8.96 34.74
CA PRO A 656 -11.13 -10.38 34.99
C PRO A 656 -11.17 -10.70 36.49
N LEU A 657 -10.29 -10.09 37.29
CA LEU A 657 -10.28 -10.28 38.74
C LEU A 657 -11.59 -9.80 39.40
N LYS A 658 -12.13 -8.63 39.00
CA LYS A 658 -13.45 -8.18 39.49
C LYS A 658 -14.62 -9.08 39.04
N LYS A 659 -14.57 -9.65 37.83
CA LYS A 659 -15.58 -10.62 37.36
C LYS A 659 -15.46 -11.99 38.03
N MET A 660 -14.29 -12.36 38.53
CA MET A 660 -14.05 -13.59 39.28
C MET A 660 -14.54 -13.53 40.74
N PHE A 661 -14.93 -12.35 41.25
CA PHE A 661 -15.48 -12.17 42.59
C PHE A 661 -16.86 -11.48 42.50
N SER A 662 -17.94 -12.25 42.48
CA SER A 662 -19.29 -11.74 42.77
C SER A 662 -19.66 -12.05 44.23
N ILE A 663 -20.22 -11.06 44.92
CA ILE A 663 -20.77 -11.20 46.26
C ILE A 663 -22.29 -11.08 46.13
N GLU A 664 -23.00 -12.19 46.28
CA GLU A 664 -24.47 -12.16 46.41
C GLU A 664 -24.82 -11.83 47.86
N LYS A 665 -25.56 -10.73 48.07
CA LYS A 665 -26.24 -10.46 49.35
C LYS A 665 -27.56 -11.20 49.34
N ASN A 666 -27.68 -12.26 50.13
CA ASN A 666 -28.96 -12.91 50.38
C ASN A 666 -29.60 -12.29 51.64
N THR A 667 -30.88 -11.87 51.55
CA THR A 667 -31.58 -11.07 52.56
C THR A 667 -32.20 -11.87 53.71
N ARG A 668 -32.03 -13.19 53.77
CA ARG A 668 -32.45 -14.00 54.92
C ARG A 668 -31.39 -15.07 55.25
N LYS A 669 -30.84 -15.01 56.47
CA LYS A 669 -29.81 -15.86 57.14
C LYS A 669 -28.31 -15.50 56.93
N THR A 670 -27.54 -15.79 57.98
CA THR A 670 -26.21 -15.28 58.43
C THR A 670 -24.97 -15.62 57.58
N HIS A 671 -25.09 -15.89 56.28
CA HIS A 671 -23.97 -16.33 55.43
C HIS A 671 -23.83 -15.47 54.16
N LYS A 672 -22.60 -15.11 53.79
CA LYS A 672 -22.28 -14.54 52.46
C LYS A 672 -21.65 -15.62 51.59
N ILE A 673 -22.06 -15.67 50.32
CA ILE A 673 -21.54 -16.62 49.33
C ILE A 673 -20.55 -15.87 48.43
N ILE A 674 -19.33 -16.41 48.28
CA ILE A 674 -18.35 -15.95 47.29
C ILE A 674 -18.28 -17.02 46.21
N CYS A 675 -18.49 -16.61 44.96
CA CYS A 675 -18.36 -17.47 43.79
C CYS A 675 -16.96 -17.32 43.17
N PHE A 676 -16.22 -18.40 43.02
CA PHE A 676 -14.94 -18.43 42.30
C PHE A 676 -15.00 -19.50 41.20
N MET A 677 -14.89 -19.09 39.94
CA MET A 677 -14.89 -20.00 38.76
C MET A 677 -16.05 -21.02 38.77
N GLY A 678 -17.25 -20.60 39.16
CA GLY A 678 -18.44 -21.46 39.20
C GLY A 678 -18.62 -22.30 40.48
N ILE A 679 -17.71 -22.21 41.45
CA ILE A 679 -17.81 -22.89 42.74
C ILE A 679 -18.41 -21.92 43.77
N LYS A 680 -19.57 -22.27 44.35
CA LYS A 680 -20.23 -21.53 45.44
C LYS A 680 -19.62 -21.90 46.78
N ILE A 681 -18.99 -20.95 47.49
CA ILE A 681 -18.42 -21.19 48.83
C ILE A 681 -19.28 -20.46 49.87
N LYS A 682 -19.89 -21.22 50.79
CA LYS A 682 -20.60 -20.69 51.96
C LYS A 682 -19.60 -20.42 53.09
N TYR A 683 -19.62 -19.23 53.66
CA TYR A 683 -18.90 -18.95 54.91
C TYR A 683 -19.84 -18.31 55.94
N ALA A 684 -19.72 -18.75 57.20
CA ALA A 684 -20.50 -18.26 58.33
C ALA A 684 -19.86 -16.98 58.90
N ILE A 685 -20.65 -15.90 58.99
CA ILE A 685 -20.21 -14.68 59.64
C ILE A 685 -20.25 -14.91 61.16
N VAL A 686 -19.09 -15.02 61.80
CA VAL A 686 -18.98 -14.82 63.24
C VAL A 686 -19.32 -13.36 63.51
N LYS A 687 -20.39 -13.11 64.27
CA LYS A 687 -20.83 -11.76 64.67
C LYS A 687 -19.68 -11.03 65.37
N ASN A 688 -19.55 -9.74 65.03
CA ASN A 688 -18.63 -8.72 65.58
C ASN A 688 -17.28 -8.51 64.88
N LYS A 689 -17.35 -7.79 63.74
CA LYS A 689 -16.61 -6.55 63.40
C LYS A 689 -16.67 -6.36 61.87
N LYS A 690 -17.15 -5.20 61.41
CA LYS A 690 -17.06 -4.81 59.98
C LYS A 690 -15.59 -4.79 59.57
N TYR A 691 -15.12 -5.81 58.85
CA TYR A 691 -13.79 -5.83 58.24
C TYR A 691 -13.90 -6.14 56.75
N ASN A 692 -13.30 -5.27 55.94
CA ASN A 692 -13.11 -5.47 54.51
C ASN A 692 -12.12 -6.62 54.28
N PHE A 693 -12.64 -7.78 53.87
CA PHE A 693 -11.85 -9.00 53.64
C PHE A 693 -10.81 -8.84 52.51
N LEU A 694 -11.09 -7.98 51.51
CA LEU A 694 -10.20 -7.72 50.37
C LEU A 694 -8.98 -6.86 50.74
N GLU A 695 -9.08 -5.99 51.75
CA GLU A 695 -7.93 -5.20 52.20
C GLU A 695 -6.95 -6.02 53.04
N LYS A 696 -7.43 -7.05 53.75
CA LYS A 696 -6.56 -7.93 54.55
C LYS A 696 -5.75 -8.93 53.72
N ILE A 697 -6.26 -9.39 52.57
CA ILE A 697 -5.45 -10.21 51.66
C ILE A 697 -4.22 -9.44 51.14
N PHE A 698 -4.32 -8.11 51.02
CA PHE A 698 -3.20 -7.26 50.61
C PHE A 698 -2.42 -6.63 51.79
N SER A 699 -2.92 -6.72 53.03
CA SER A 699 -2.20 -6.25 54.24
C SER A 699 -1.48 -7.34 55.03
N ILE A 700 -1.65 -8.63 54.70
CA ILE A 700 -0.83 -9.71 55.28
C ILE A 700 0.53 -9.74 54.55
N LYS A 701 1.38 -8.76 54.88
CA LYS A 701 2.78 -8.75 54.42
C LYS A 701 3.72 -9.61 55.27
N ASN A 702 3.32 -10.09 56.47
CA ASN A 702 4.31 -10.59 57.44
C ASN A 702 4.03 -11.90 58.19
N ASP A 703 2.99 -12.70 57.90
CA ASP A 703 2.83 -14.01 58.58
C ASP A 703 2.68 -15.18 57.60
N LYS A 704 3.79 -15.91 57.42
CA LYS A 704 3.92 -17.01 56.45
C LYS A 704 3.14 -18.27 56.82
N ARG A 705 2.80 -18.49 58.09
CA ARG A 705 2.15 -19.74 58.53
C ARG A 705 0.63 -19.72 58.39
N LYS A 706 -0.02 -18.56 58.61
CA LYS A 706 -1.48 -18.42 58.46
C LYS A 706 -1.92 -18.46 56.99
N THR A 707 -1.17 -17.84 56.08
CA THR A 707 -1.47 -17.88 54.64
C THR A 707 -1.37 -19.29 54.06
N HIS A 708 -0.47 -20.13 54.58
CA HIS A 708 -0.33 -21.52 54.16
C HIS A 708 -1.51 -22.40 54.60
N LYS A 709 -2.03 -22.21 55.82
CA LYS A 709 -3.20 -22.96 56.32
C LYS A 709 -4.50 -22.63 55.56
N VAL A 710 -4.72 -21.36 55.20
CA VAL A 710 -5.91 -20.95 54.44
C VAL A 710 -5.88 -21.49 53.00
N LEU A 711 -4.70 -21.60 52.39
CA LEU A 711 -4.57 -22.06 51.00
C LEU A 711 -4.52 -23.60 50.84
N CYS A 712 -4.08 -24.35 51.87
CA CYS A 712 -4.09 -25.81 51.85
C CYS A 712 -5.50 -26.43 51.87
N VAL A 713 -6.49 -25.74 52.46
CA VAL A 713 -7.91 -26.18 52.46
C VAL A 713 -8.48 -26.21 51.03
N PHE A 714 -7.87 -25.49 50.07
CA PHE A 714 -8.28 -25.42 48.67
C PHE A 714 -7.43 -26.27 47.71
N GLY A 715 -6.62 -27.21 48.22
CA GLY A 715 -5.89 -28.18 47.38
C GLY A 715 -4.72 -27.61 46.56
N ILE A 716 -4.26 -26.39 46.84
CA ILE A 716 -3.15 -25.74 46.14
C ILE A 716 -1.84 -25.99 46.91
N LYS A 717 -0.95 -26.85 46.38
CA LYS A 717 0.42 -27.02 46.91
C LYS A 717 1.34 -25.91 46.40
N MET A 718 1.80 -25.05 47.30
CA MET A 718 2.80 -24.01 47.04
C MET A 718 4.19 -24.42 47.55
N LYS A 719 5.25 -24.25 46.73
CA LYS A 719 6.65 -24.35 47.15
C LYS A 719 7.28 -22.95 47.17
N PHE A 720 7.88 -22.57 48.29
CA PHE A 720 8.68 -21.34 48.40
C PHE A 720 10.14 -21.61 47.99
N PRO A 721 10.81 -20.66 47.32
CA PRO A 721 12.24 -20.79 47.03
C PRO A 721 13.08 -20.60 48.30
N ARG A 722 14.11 -21.44 48.49
CA ARG A 722 15.14 -21.26 49.53
C ARG A 722 16.05 -20.10 49.14
N LYS A 723 16.43 -19.25 50.11
CA LYS A 723 17.32 -18.09 49.92
C LYS A 723 18.69 -18.55 49.39
N GLN A 724 19.09 -18.07 48.21
CA GLN A 724 20.51 -17.94 47.83
C GLN A 724 20.82 -16.46 47.61
N LYS A 725 21.92 -16.01 48.23
CA LYS A 725 22.45 -14.64 48.17
C LYS A 725 23.01 -14.37 46.77
N GLY A 726 22.53 -13.33 46.10
CA GLY A 726 23.09 -12.84 44.84
C GLY A 726 22.12 -11.94 44.09
N LYS A 727 22.58 -10.74 43.70
CA LYS A 727 21.82 -9.65 43.06
C LYS A 727 20.88 -10.14 41.95
N TYR A 728 19.56 -9.96 42.12
CA TYR A 728 18.58 -10.08 41.04
C TYR A 728 17.93 -8.72 40.76
N SER A 729 18.01 -8.28 39.50
CA SER A 729 17.22 -7.16 39.00
C SER A 729 15.74 -7.55 39.05
N PHE A 730 14.92 -6.69 39.64
CA PHE A 730 13.49 -6.92 39.92
C PHE A 730 12.62 -7.05 38.64
N ILE A 731 13.21 -6.92 37.44
CA ILE A 731 12.51 -6.56 36.20
C ILE A 731 12.32 -7.74 35.22
N GLU A 732 13.09 -8.84 35.32
CA GLU A 732 12.87 -10.00 34.45
C GLU A 732 11.69 -10.91 34.88
N ASN A 733 11.14 -10.71 36.08
CA ASN A 733 10.17 -11.64 36.68
C ASN A 733 8.76 -11.08 36.92
N VAL A 734 8.42 -9.89 36.41
CA VAL A 734 7.04 -9.38 36.53
C VAL A 734 6.11 -10.03 35.48
N PHE A 735 6.65 -10.44 34.32
CA PHE A 735 5.93 -11.25 33.32
C PHE A 735 6.89 -12.16 32.54
N SER A 736 7.34 -13.26 33.13
CA SER A 736 7.97 -14.35 32.36
C SER A 736 7.04 -15.56 32.31
N ILE A 737 6.51 -15.84 31.12
CA ILE A 737 5.83 -17.11 30.81
C ILE A 737 6.93 -18.09 30.42
N LYS A 738 7.41 -18.91 31.36
CA LYS A 738 8.27 -20.05 31.01
C LYS A 738 7.40 -21.25 30.65
N ARG A 739 7.66 -21.86 29.49
CA ARG A 739 7.09 -23.17 29.13
C ARG A 739 7.60 -24.18 30.16
N SER A 740 6.68 -24.87 30.83
CA SER A 740 7.01 -26.03 31.65
C SER A 740 7.46 -27.17 30.74
N ASN A 741 8.49 -27.93 31.15
CA ASN A 741 8.93 -29.14 30.45
C ASN A 741 7.83 -30.21 30.32
N ASN A 742 6.73 -30.07 31.07
CA ASN A 742 5.55 -30.91 30.96
C ASN A 742 4.45 -30.18 30.17
N LYS A 743 4.15 -30.65 28.94
CA LYS A 743 3.26 -30.01 27.93
C LYS A 743 1.79 -29.81 28.34
N LYS A 744 1.38 -30.17 29.56
CA LYS A 744 0.00 -30.09 30.06
C LYS A 744 -0.37 -28.79 30.80
N TYR A 745 0.59 -27.92 31.13
CA TYR A 745 0.34 -26.72 31.96
C TYR A 745 1.12 -25.49 31.46
N LYS A 746 0.53 -24.29 31.58
CA LYS A 746 1.29 -23.02 31.59
C LYS A 746 1.55 -22.62 33.05
N VAL A 747 2.78 -22.20 33.34
CA VAL A 747 3.13 -21.59 34.63
C VAL A 747 3.11 -20.08 34.44
N LEU A 748 2.21 -19.40 35.15
CA LEU A 748 2.19 -17.94 35.20
C LEU A 748 2.91 -17.51 36.48
N THR A 749 3.91 -16.63 36.36
CA THR A 749 4.60 -16.04 37.51
C THR A 749 4.14 -14.60 37.67
N ILE A 750 3.48 -14.28 38.78
CA ILE A 750 3.10 -12.91 39.14
C ILE A 750 3.65 -12.64 40.53
N LEU A 751 4.43 -11.55 40.67
CA LEU A 751 4.96 -11.09 41.97
C LEU A 751 5.71 -12.18 42.77
N GLY A 752 6.41 -13.09 42.08
CA GLY A 752 7.17 -14.19 42.70
C GLY A 752 6.36 -15.45 43.03
N PHE A 753 5.08 -15.54 42.65
CA PHE A 753 4.23 -16.72 42.86
C PHE A 753 4.01 -17.50 41.55
N HIS A 754 4.19 -18.83 41.57
CA HIS A 754 3.99 -19.71 40.41
C HIS A 754 2.60 -20.37 40.43
N ILE A 755 1.75 -20.05 39.44
CA ILE A 755 0.40 -20.62 39.29
C ILE A 755 0.39 -21.59 38.10
N LYS A 756 -0.05 -22.85 38.31
CA LYS A 756 -0.21 -23.86 37.26
C LYS A 756 -1.66 -23.91 36.78
N LEU A 757 -1.90 -23.55 35.52
CA LEU A 757 -3.23 -23.62 34.90
C LEU A 757 -3.34 -24.88 34.02
N ARG A 758 -4.36 -25.70 34.25
CA ARG A 758 -4.70 -26.90 33.46
C ARG A 758 -5.68 -26.49 32.36
N LYS A 759 -5.38 -26.75 31.08
CA LYS A 759 -6.26 -26.41 29.95
C LYS A 759 -7.34 -27.51 29.78
N PHE A 760 -8.61 -27.13 29.65
CA PHE A 760 -9.72 -28.01 29.27
C PHE A 760 -10.62 -27.29 28.21
N VAL A 761 -10.88 -27.97 27.09
CA VAL A 761 -11.91 -27.79 25.99
C VAL A 761 -11.79 -26.59 25.00
N PRO A 762 -12.52 -26.61 23.87
CA PRO A 762 -12.08 -26.84 22.48
C PRO A 762 -11.67 -25.55 21.73
N ASN A 763 -10.80 -25.65 20.71
CA ASN A 763 -10.36 -24.46 19.96
C ASN A 763 -11.27 -24.22 18.75
N LYS A 764 -11.79 -23.01 18.58
CA LYS A 764 -12.61 -22.60 17.43
C LYS A 764 -11.71 -22.14 16.27
N ILE A 765 -11.86 -22.71 15.09
CA ILE A 765 -10.98 -22.47 13.93
C ILE A 765 -11.76 -21.86 12.76
N LEU A 766 -11.29 -20.74 12.24
CA LEU A 766 -11.82 -20.09 11.06
C LEU A 766 -11.06 -20.56 9.82
N LEU A 767 -11.75 -21.04 8.80
CA LEU A 767 -11.15 -21.38 7.50
C LEU A 767 -11.67 -20.40 6.45
N ILE A 768 -10.78 -19.87 5.62
CA ILE A 768 -11.12 -18.82 4.64
C ILE A 768 -10.75 -19.29 3.24
N SER A 769 -11.73 -19.24 2.33
CA SER A 769 -11.59 -19.49 0.89
C SER A 769 -11.83 -18.19 0.10
N GLN A 770 -11.37 -18.17 -1.16
CA GLN A 770 -11.76 -17.12 -2.10
C GLN A 770 -13.16 -17.35 -2.66
N GLU A 771 -13.49 -18.58 -3.00
CA GLU A 771 -14.74 -18.97 -3.66
C GLU A 771 -15.22 -20.33 -3.11
N LEU A 772 -16.47 -20.70 -3.43
CA LEU A 772 -17.06 -22.00 -3.16
C LEU A 772 -17.58 -22.66 -4.47
N SER A 773 -16.84 -22.54 -5.57
CA SER A 773 -17.12 -23.26 -6.82
C SER A 773 -16.44 -24.65 -6.85
N TYR A 774 -16.77 -25.51 -7.82
CA TYR A 774 -16.11 -26.81 -8.00
C TYR A 774 -14.69 -26.64 -8.56
N SER A 775 -13.77 -26.16 -7.72
CA SER A 775 -12.37 -25.91 -8.02
C SER A 775 -11.43 -26.56 -6.99
N GLY A 776 -10.14 -26.64 -7.30
CA GLY A 776 -9.18 -27.36 -6.45
C GLY A 776 -9.02 -26.78 -5.04
N SER A 777 -9.25 -25.46 -4.88
CA SER A 777 -9.09 -24.78 -3.59
C SER A 777 -10.18 -25.17 -2.57
N PRO A 778 -11.49 -25.11 -2.90
CA PRO A 778 -12.57 -25.59 -2.03
C PRO A 778 -12.47 -27.08 -1.68
N HIS A 779 -12.14 -27.95 -2.64
CA HIS A 779 -11.90 -29.37 -2.36
C HIS A 779 -10.79 -29.57 -1.33
N SER A 780 -9.69 -28.84 -1.48
CA SER A 780 -8.59 -28.91 -0.52
C SER A 780 -8.98 -28.38 0.86
N LEU A 781 -9.83 -27.36 0.93
CA LEU A 781 -10.32 -26.80 2.20
C LEU A 781 -11.26 -27.78 2.90
N LEU A 782 -12.16 -28.43 2.17
CA LEU A 782 -13.06 -29.45 2.69
C LEU A 782 -12.29 -30.62 3.33
N ARG A 783 -11.20 -31.07 2.71
CA ARG A 783 -10.33 -32.11 3.31
C ARG A 783 -9.79 -31.67 4.68
N ILE A 784 -9.34 -30.42 4.82
CA ILE A 784 -8.90 -29.90 6.13
C ILE A 784 -10.07 -29.93 7.11
N CYS A 785 -11.25 -29.46 6.71
CA CYS A 785 -12.44 -29.46 7.57
C CYS A 785 -12.83 -30.86 8.06
N LYS A 786 -12.81 -31.88 7.19
CA LYS A 786 -13.05 -33.29 7.57
C LYS A 786 -12.09 -33.74 8.67
N VAL A 787 -10.80 -33.45 8.52
CA VAL A 787 -9.79 -33.74 9.57
C VAL A 787 -10.11 -33.00 10.87
N LEU A 788 -10.41 -31.70 10.81
CA LEU A 788 -10.69 -30.92 12.01
C LEU A 788 -11.95 -31.41 12.76
N LYS A 789 -13.01 -31.77 12.03
CA LYS A 789 -14.24 -32.35 12.61
C LYS A 789 -13.95 -33.70 13.28
N LYS A 790 -13.17 -34.58 12.64
CA LYS A 790 -12.73 -35.87 13.22
C LYS A 790 -12.02 -35.71 14.57
N TYR A 791 -11.32 -34.59 14.77
CA TYR A 791 -10.60 -34.27 16.02
C TYR A 791 -11.37 -33.33 16.96
N ASN A 792 -12.70 -33.18 16.76
CA ASN A 792 -13.60 -32.38 17.61
C ASN A 792 -13.22 -30.89 17.73
N TYR A 793 -12.69 -30.29 16.67
CA TYR A 793 -12.55 -28.83 16.57
C TYR A 793 -13.88 -28.20 16.12
N ASP A 794 -14.24 -27.06 16.73
CA ASP A 794 -15.33 -26.22 16.25
C ASP A 794 -14.83 -25.38 15.07
N ILE A 795 -15.51 -25.43 13.92
CA ILE A 795 -15.02 -24.83 12.67
C ILE A 795 -16.10 -24.03 11.93
N GLU A 796 -15.67 -22.92 11.32
CA GLU A 796 -16.49 -22.10 10.44
C GLU A 796 -15.71 -21.81 9.16
N VAL A 797 -16.38 -21.89 8.00
CA VAL A 797 -15.79 -21.62 6.68
C VAL A 797 -16.33 -20.30 6.14
N TRP A 798 -15.46 -19.33 5.88
CA TRP A 798 -15.81 -18.07 5.23
C TRP A 798 -15.31 -18.04 3.80
N SER A 799 -16.10 -17.49 2.88
CA SER A 799 -15.72 -17.31 1.48
C SER A 799 -15.99 -15.89 1.00
N LEU A 800 -15.15 -15.38 0.10
CA LEU A 800 -15.38 -14.08 -0.54
C LEU A 800 -16.51 -14.12 -1.59
N GLN A 801 -16.70 -15.29 -2.22
CA GLN A 801 -17.70 -15.53 -3.26
C GLN A 801 -18.47 -16.81 -2.95
N ASP A 802 -19.76 -16.81 -3.30
CA ASP A 802 -20.62 -17.98 -3.16
C ASP A 802 -20.37 -19.02 -4.27
N GLY A 803 -20.98 -20.19 -4.16
CA GLY A 803 -20.96 -21.21 -5.21
C GLY A 803 -21.53 -22.57 -4.78
N ASP A 804 -21.83 -23.41 -5.76
CA ASP A 804 -22.52 -24.69 -5.55
C ASP A 804 -21.74 -25.70 -4.68
N PHE A 805 -20.42 -25.55 -4.57
CA PHE A 805 -19.59 -26.42 -3.72
C PHE A 805 -19.86 -26.22 -2.22
N LYS A 806 -20.58 -25.16 -1.84
CA LYS A 806 -21.07 -24.97 -0.47
C LYS A 806 -21.86 -26.19 0.04
N ARG A 807 -22.62 -26.85 -0.84
CA ARG A 807 -23.40 -28.06 -0.51
C ARG A 807 -22.54 -29.20 0.01
N GLU A 808 -21.29 -29.30 -0.47
CA GLU A 808 -20.34 -30.33 0.00
C GLU A 808 -19.88 -30.08 1.43
N PHE A 809 -19.84 -28.83 1.90
CA PHE A 809 -19.57 -28.52 3.32
C PHE A 809 -20.78 -28.81 4.20
N GLU A 810 -21.99 -28.50 3.71
CA GLU A 810 -23.25 -28.71 4.41
C GLU A 810 -23.50 -30.20 4.71
N LYS A 811 -23.15 -31.10 3.76
CA LYS A 811 -23.19 -32.56 3.96
C LYS A 811 -22.44 -33.04 5.21
N PHE A 812 -21.43 -32.31 5.68
CA PHE A 812 -20.64 -32.64 6.87
C PHE A 812 -20.98 -31.77 8.09
N ASN A 813 -22.12 -31.07 8.08
CA ASN A 813 -22.53 -30.13 9.13
C ASN A 813 -21.44 -29.08 9.42
N ILE A 814 -20.90 -28.46 8.38
CA ILE A 814 -19.91 -27.38 8.46
C ILE A 814 -20.58 -26.06 8.09
N VAL A 815 -20.52 -25.09 8.99
CA VAL A 815 -21.10 -23.76 8.77
C VAL A 815 -20.27 -23.01 7.73
N THR A 816 -20.93 -22.56 6.66
CA THR A 816 -20.34 -21.72 5.61
C THR A 816 -20.97 -20.33 5.61
N LYS A 817 -20.16 -19.29 5.42
CA LYS A 817 -20.60 -17.90 5.38
C LYS A 817 -19.94 -17.13 4.23
N ILE A 818 -20.73 -16.35 3.50
CA ILE A 818 -20.21 -15.41 2.51
C ILE A 818 -19.87 -14.10 3.20
N VAL A 819 -18.62 -13.67 3.07
CA VAL A 819 -18.07 -12.46 3.69
C VAL A 819 -17.26 -11.75 2.61
N THR A 820 -17.80 -10.67 2.05
CA THR A 820 -17.16 -9.96 0.93
C THR A 820 -15.92 -9.19 1.39
N LYS A 821 -15.16 -8.61 0.44
CA LYS A 821 -14.02 -7.75 0.77
C LYS A 821 -14.46 -6.51 1.57
N GLU A 822 -15.62 -5.93 1.29
CA GLU A 822 -16.14 -4.80 2.07
C GLU A 822 -16.46 -5.23 3.51
N ASP A 823 -16.98 -6.44 3.70
CA ASP A 823 -17.41 -6.93 5.02
C ASP A 823 -16.28 -7.05 6.03
N TYR A 824 -15.07 -7.47 5.62
CA TYR A 824 -13.93 -7.56 6.55
C TYR A 824 -13.50 -6.19 7.13
N SER A 825 -13.92 -5.08 6.53
CA SER A 825 -13.70 -3.74 7.09
C SER A 825 -14.67 -3.39 8.22
N LYS A 826 -15.84 -4.04 8.27
CA LYS A 826 -16.91 -3.77 9.24
C LYS A 826 -16.51 -4.25 10.65
N LYS A 827 -16.79 -3.43 11.66
CA LYS A 827 -16.45 -3.72 13.06
C LYS A 827 -16.99 -5.08 13.53
N GLY A 828 -18.26 -5.39 13.21
CA GLY A 828 -18.90 -6.65 13.62
C GLY A 828 -18.19 -7.91 13.10
N ILE A 829 -17.73 -7.91 11.84
CA ILE A 829 -16.96 -9.03 11.27
C ILE A 829 -15.62 -9.15 11.97
N ARG A 830 -14.92 -8.05 12.22
CA ARG A 830 -13.62 -8.05 12.92
C ARG A 830 -13.76 -8.50 14.37
N ASP A 831 -14.86 -8.19 15.04
CA ASP A 831 -15.18 -8.69 16.38
C ASP A 831 -15.47 -10.20 16.36
N LYS A 832 -16.21 -10.68 15.35
CA LYS A 832 -16.45 -12.11 15.15
C LYS A 832 -15.17 -12.91 14.92
N VAL A 833 -14.24 -12.39 14.10
CA VAL A 833 -12.92 -13.01 13.88
C VAL A 833 -12.13 -13.19 15.18
N ARG A 834 -12.31 -12.31 16.17
CA ARG A 834 -11.61 -12.39 17.48
C ARG A 834 -12.13 -13.49 18.39
N GLU A 835 -13.29 -14.09 18.07
CA GLU A 835 -13.83 -15.25 18.81
C GLU A 835 -13.11 -16.56 18.45
N PHE A 836 -12.33 -16.59 17.36
CA PHE A 836 -11.59 -17.77 16.93
C PHE A 836 -10.20 -17.82 17.55
N ASP A 837 -9.65 -19.02 17.70
CA ASP A 837 -8.30 -19.27 18.21
C ASP A 837 -7.24 -19.30 17.10
N LEU A 838 -7.65 -19.71 15.89
CA LEU A 838 -6.81 -19.83 14.71
C LEU A 838 -7.62 -19.52 13.45
N ALA A 839 -7.02 -18.82 12.49
CA ALA A 839 -7.55 -18.69 11.14
C ALA A 839 -6.61 -19.35 10.11
N ILE A 840 -7.19 -19.98 9.08
CA ILE A 840 -6.47 -20.57 7.96
C ILE A 840 -6.95 -19.89 6.68
N CYS A 841 -6.13 -19.01 6.12
CA CYS A 841 -6.32 -18.43 4.80
C CYS A 841 -5.81 -19.43 3.75
N ASN A 842 -6.72 -20.04 2.99
CA ASN A 842 -6.38 -21.03 1.97
C ASN A 842 -6.22 -20.33 0.61
N THR A 843 -5.19 -20.67 -0.17
CA THR A 843 -4.72 -19.98 -1.40
C THR A 843 -4.16 -18.57 -1.20
N VAL A 844 -3.20 -18.18 -2.06
CA VAL A 844 -2.71 -16.81 -2.18
C VAL A 844 -3.83 -15.79 -2.44
N LEU A 845 -4.95 -16.22 -3.05
CA LEU A 845 -6.06 -15.33 -3.41
C LEU A 845 -6.91 -14.88 -2.20
N THR A 846 -6.59 -15.37 -1.01
CA THR A 846 -7.11 -14.84 0.26
C THR A 846 -6.22 -13.74 0.85
N ASP A 847 -5.41 -13.06 0.02
CA ASP A 847 -4.52 -11.95 0.40
C ASP A 847 -5.25 -10.85 1.19
N TYR A 848 -6.45 -10.48 0.77
CA TYR A 848 -7.23 -9.43 1.39
C TYR A 848 -7.76 -9.83 2.78
N PRO A 849 -8.50 -10.96 2.94
CA PRO A 849 -8.81 -11.49 4.27
C PRO A 849 -7.58 -11.65 5.16
N TYR A 850 -6.50 -12.24 4.63
CA TYR A 850 -5.25 -12.43 5.36
C TYR A 850 -4.70 -11.11 5.90
N SER A 851 -4.73 -10.05 5.08
CA SER A 851 -4.23 -8.72 5.47
C SER A 851 -4.90 -8.15 6.71
N ILE A 852 -6.15 -8.54 6.98
CA ILE A 852 -6.97 -8.07 8.10
C ILE A 852 -6.92 -9.08 9.26
N VAL A 853 -7.17 -10.36 8.97
CA VAL A 853 -7.35 -11.43 9.96
C VAL A 853 -6.06 -11.70 10.74
N LYS A 854 -4.89 -11.61 10.07
CA LYS A 854 -3.57 -11.81 10.71
C LYS A 854 -3.28 -10.87 11.89
N ASP A 855 -3.94 -9.71 11.93
CA ASP A 855 -3.78 -8.73 13.00
C ASP A 855 -4.81 -8.90 14.13
N LEU A 856 -5.74 -9.86 13.99
CA LEU A 856 -6.85 -10.12 14.91
C LEU A 856 -6.71 -11.46 15.65
N VAL A 857 -6.27 -12.50 14.94
CA VAL A 857 -6.13 -13.88 15.42
C VAL A 857 -4.87 -14.51 14.82
N THR A 858 -4.29 -15.52 15.49
CA THR A 858 -3.20 -16.31 14.90
C THR A 858 -3.66 -16.84 13.54
N THR A 859 -2.87 -16.58 12.50
CA THR A 859 -3.29 -16.89 11.14
C THR A 859 -2.21 -17.67 10.39
N VAL A 860 -2.62 -18.81 9.83
CA VAL A 860 -1.86 -19.58 8.86
C VAL A 860 -2.28 -19.13 7.46
N TRP A 861 -1.30 -18.81 6.61
CA TRP A 861 -1.55 -18.60 5.18
C TRP A 861 -1.06 -19.81 4.41
N TYR A 862 -2.00 -20.62 3.92
CA TYR A 862 -1.73 -21.86 3.24
C TYR A 862 -1.77 -21.65 1.73
N ILE A 863 -0.59 -21.41 1.15
CA ILE A 863 -0.36 -21.11 -0.25
C ILE A 863 -0.47 -22.39 -1.09
N ARG A 864 -1.27 -22.35 -2.15
CA ARG A 864 -1.54 -23.48 -3.05
C ARG A 864 -0.86 -23.29 -4.42
N GLU A 865 -0.15 -22.20 -4.59
CA GLU A 865 0.48 -21.76 -5.83
C GLU A 865 2.01 -21.93 -5.76
N ALA A 866 2.68 -21.86 -6.92
CA ALA A 866 4.13 -21.99 -7.03
C ALA A 866 4.72 -20.91 -7.97
N GLN A 867 5.26 -21.25 -9.14
CA GLN A 867 5.87 -20.25 -10.03
C GLN A 867 4.85 -19.29 -10.63
N ASN A 868 3.57 -19.65 -10.66
CA ASN A 868 2.47 -18.79 -11.05
C ASN A 868 2.07 -17.74 -9.98
N LEU A 869 2.67 -17.77 -8.78
CA LEU A 869 2.43 -16.76 -7.74
C LEU A 869 2.53 -15.30 -8.25
N PRO A 870 3.47 -14.95 -9.15
CA PRO A 870 3.54 -13.62 -9.72
C PRO A 870 2.37 -13.20 -10.59
N LYS A 871 1.64 -14.14 -11.17
CA LYS A 871 0.42 -13.84 -11.94
C LYS A 871 -0.71 -13.30 -11.06
N PHE A 872 -0.62 -13.51 -9.74
CA PHE A 872 -1.57 -12.99 -8.75
C PHE A 872 -1.06 -11.70 -8.07
N HIS A 873 -0.08 -11.01 -8.66
CA HIS A 873 0.50 -9.78 -8.12
C HIS A 873 -0.37 -8.55 -8.34
N ASN A 874 -0.99 -8.08 -7.25
CA ASN A 874 -1.61 -6.77 -7.14
C ASN A 874 -0.78 -5.81 -6.25
N GLY A 875 0.53 -6.05 -6.09
CA GLY A 875 1.45 -5.35 -5.18
C GLY A 875 1.21 -5.62 -3.68
N ARG A 876 -0.05 -5.71 -3.23
CA ARG A 876 -0.43 -6.05 -1.84
C ARG A 876 0.00 -7.46 -1.48
N CYS A 877 -0.36 -8.43 -2.32
CA CYS A 877 -0.08 -9.84 -2.08
C CYS A 877 1.42 -10.09 -1.90
N GLU A 878 2.25 -9.55 -2.79
CA GLU A 878 3.71 -9.64 -2.69
C GLU A 878 4.22 -9.09 -1.36
N ARG A 879 3.79 -7.87 -1.00
CA ARG A 879 4.19 -7.23 0.26
C ARG A 879 3.79 -8.06 1.48
N LEU A 880 2.63 -8.72 1.44
CA LEU A 880 2.18 -9.61 2.51
C LEU A 880 3.02 -10.88 2.56
N LEU A 881 3.29 -11.53 1.43
CA LEU A 881 4.12 -12.74 1.33
C LEU A 881 5.55 -12.48 1.86
N ARG A 882 6.15 -11.32 1.55
CA ARG A 882 7.48 -10.92 2.06
C ARG A 882 7.52 -10.72 3.59
N LYS A 883 6.38 -10.50 4.24
CA LYS A 883 6.30 -10.18 5.69
C LYS A 883 5.62 -11.25 6.54
N ALA A 884 4.92 -12.20 5.91
CA ALA A 884 4.18 -13.24 6.59
C ALA A 884 5.11 -14.21 7.36
N LYS A 885 4.70 -14.61 8.56
CA LYS A 885 5.48 -15.51 9.44
C LYS A 885 4.89 -16.92 9.60
N GLY A 886 3.68 -17.13 9.10
CA GLY A 886 2.92 -18.39 9.21
C GLY A 886 2.55 -18.94 7.84
N ILE A 887 3.50 -18.98 6.89
CA ILE A 887 3.25 -19.51 5.55
C ILE A 887 3.41 -21.04 5.56
N TYR A 888 2.41 -21.72 5.01
CA TYR A 888 2.45 -23.12 4.66
C TYR A 888 2.25 -23.27 3.15
N CYS A 889 2.83 -24.31 2.56
CA CYS A 889 2.74 -24.60 1.13
C CYS A 889 2.72 -26.11 0.89
N VAL A 890 2.31 -26.52 -0.31
CA VAL A 890 1.99 -27.93 -0.62
C VAL A 890 3.18 -28.79 -1.09
N SER A 891 4.34 -28.19 -1.34
CA SER A 891 5.54 -28.90 -1.78
C SER A 891 6.83 -28.11 -1.57
N GLU A 892 7.96 -28.81 -1.61
CA GLU A 892 9.31 -28.25 -1.62
C GLU A 892 9.54 -27.36 -2.85
N TYR A 893 8.89 -27.65 -3.97
CA TYR A 893 8.95 -26.83 -5.18
C TYR A 893 8.35 -25.44 -4.91
N ALA A 894 7.13 -25.38 -4.38
CA ALA A 894 6.51 -24.12 -3.97
C ALA A 894 7.32 -23.42 -2.87
N GLN A 895 7.83 -24.16 -1.88
CA GLN A 895 8.67 -23.62 -0.82
C GLN A 895 9.94 -22.95 -1.35
N LYS A 896 10.66 -23.61 -2.27
CA LYS A 896 11.88 -23.10 -2.90
C LYS A 896 11.58 -21.82 -3.68
N PHE A 897 10.47 -21.78 -4.42
CA PHE A 897 10.05 -20.59 -5.13
C PHE A 897 9.75 -19.43 -4.16
N ILE A 898 8.93 -19.67 -3.13
CA ILE A 898 8.57 -18.65 -2.14
C ILE A 898 9.81 -18.10 -1.43
N LYS A 899 10.75 -18.97 -1.05
CA LYS A 899 12.02 -18.57 -0.42
C LYS A 899 12.89 -17.76 -1.37
N LYS A 900 13.02 -18.18 -2.63
CA LYS A 900 13.88 -17.51 -3.63
C LYS A 900 13.34 -16.12 -3.97
N TYR A 901 12.04 -16.03 -4.27
CA TYR A 901 11.39 -14.84 -4.84
C TYR A 901 10.92 -13.85 -3.76
N TYR A 902 10.20 -14.33 -2.73
CA TYR A 902 9.67 -13.47 -1.65
C TYR A 902 10.59 -13.34 -0.43
N LYS A 903 11.71 -14.08 -0.38
CA LYS A 903 12.65 -14.10 0.75
C LYS A 903 12.00 -14.49 2.10
N THR A 904 10.90 -15.25 2.03
CA THR A 904 10.15 -15.71 3.22
C THR A 904 10.25 -17.22 3.38
N LYS A 905 10.26 -17.69 4.63
CA LYS A 905 10.23 -19.13 4.94
C LYS A 905 8.78 -19.63 4.90
N ALA A 906 8.56 -20.73 4.19
CA ALA A 906 7.31 -21.49 4.22
C ALA A 906 7.58 -22.89 4.79
N LYS A 907 6.59 -23.47 5.47
CA LYS A 907 6.61 -24.89 5.87
C LYS A 907 5.87 -25.73 4.84
N VAL A 908 6.33 -26.95 4.60
CA VAL A 908 5.68 -27.87 3.66
C VAL A 908 4.68 -28.73 4.41
N VAL A 909 3.46 -28.82 3.88
CA VAL A 909 2.48 -29.85 4.22
C VAL A 909 2.01 -30.43 2.90
N HIS A 910 2.48 -31.65 2.59
CA HIS A 910 2.15 -32.30 1.33
C HIS A 910 0.66 -32.54 1.19
N ASN A 911 0.19 -32.50 -0.06
CA ASN A 911 -1.19 -32.81 -0.40
C ASN A 911 -1.42 -34.32 -0.37
N CYS A 912 -2.69 -34.73 -0.38
CA CYS A 912 -3.09 -36.13 -0.41
C CYS A 912 -4.23 -36.38 -1.38
N VAL A 913 -4.43 -37.66 -1.69
CA VAL A 913 -5.59 -38.17 -2.43
C VAL A 913 -6.23 -39.30 -1.61
N GLU A 914 -7.57 -39.33 -1.58
CA GLU A 914 -8.32 -40.40 -0.93
C GLU A 914 -8.13 -41.70 -1.72
N ASP A 915 -7.97 -42.82 -1.01
CA ASP A 915 -7.68 -44.10 -1.64
C ASP A 915 -8.94 -44.69 -2.25
N PHE A 916 -9.07 -44.60 -3.57
CA PHE A 916 -10.19 -45.17 -4.33
C PHE A 916 -9.81 -46.44 -5.09
N ALA A 917 -8.66 -47.04 -4.78
CA ALA A 917 -8.32 -48.34 -5.34
C ALA A 917 -9.30 -49.40 -4.81
N ASP A 918 -10.03 -50.05 -5.70
CA ASP A 918 -11.09 -51.02 -5.36
C ASP A 918 -10.56 -52.44 -5.08
N GLY A 919 -9.24 -52.59 -4.88
CA GLY A 919 -8.59 -53.87 -4.59
C GLY A 919 -8.45 -54.82 -5.78
N SER A 920 -9.00 -54.48 -6.95
CA SER A 920 -8.81 -55.28 -8.16
C SER A 920 -7.37 -55.20 -8.69
N LYS A 921 -6.90 -56.26 -9.35
CA LYS A 921 -5.55 -56.31 -9.91
C LYS A 921 -5.44 -55.36 -11.11
N LYS A 922 -4.33 -54.63 -11.17
CA LYS A 922 -4.00 -53.75 -12.29
C LYS A 922 -3.74 -54.54 -13.58
N GLU A 923 -4.28 -54.07 -14.69
CA GLU A 923 -4.12 -54.67 -16.02
C GLU A 923 -3.00 -53.95 -16.78
N TYR A 924 -1.76 -54.41 -16.64
CA TYR A 924 -0.64 -53.85 -17.39
C TYR A 924 -0.63 -54.33 -18.84
N PHE A 925 -0.15 -53.47 -19.75
CA PHE A 925 0.05 -53.76 -21.17
C PHE A 925 -1.22 -54.20 -21.91
N LYS A 926 -2.35 -53.55 -21.62
CA LYS A 926 -3.62 -53.85 -22.29
C LYS A 926 -3.45 -53.74 -23.81
N ASN A 927 -3.89 -54.77 -24.54
CA ASN A 927 -3.70 -54.93 -25.99
C ASN A 927 -2.21 -55.03 -26.43
N GLY A 928 -1.30 -55.45 -25.55
CA GLY A 928 0.11 -55.69 -25.85
C GLY A 928 0.99 -54.43 -25.99
N LYS A 929 0.41 -53.23 -25.83
CA LYS A 929 1.09 -51.93 -25.92
C LYS A 929 1.24 -51.29 -24.54
N ILE A 930 2.23 -50.40 -24.38
CA ILE A 930 2.38 -49.57 -23.18
C ILE A 930 1.47 -48.34 -23.31
N ASN A 931 0.58 -48.15 -22.35
CA ASN A 931 -0.34 -47.01 -22.31
C ASN A 931 0.17 -45.91 -21.36
N PHE A 932 0.54 -44.77 -21.93
CA PHE A 932 0.85 -43.53 -21.21
C PHE A 932 -0.43 -42.73 -20.98
N LEU A 933 -0.64 -42.24 -19.75
CA LEU A 933 -1.84 -41.51 -19.35
C LEU A 933 -1.53 -40.07 -18.96
N ILE A 934 -2.31 -39.12 -19.49
CA ILE A 934 -2.34 -37.73 -19.02
C ILE A 934 -3.76 -37.36 -18.59
N LEU A 935 -3.92 -36.89 -17.36
CA LEU A 935 -5.21 -36.34 -16.90
C LEU A 935 -5.07 -34.87 -16.52
N GLY A 936 -6.03 -34.04 -16.93
CA GLY A 936 -6.09 -32.63 -16.55
C GLY A 936 -6.85 -31.77 -17.56
N THR A 937 -7.19 -30.55 -17.15
CA THR A 937 -7.80 -29.54 -18.04
C THR A 937 -6.93 -29.28 -19.27
N ILE A 938 -7.56 -29.13 -20.45
CA ILE A 938 -6.82 -28.85 -21.68
C ILE A 938 -6.42 -27.36 -21.69
N GLU A 939 -5.19 -27.08 -21.24
CA GLU A 939 -4.60 -25.73 -21.19
C GLU A 939 -3.08 -25.78 -21.40
N PRO A 940 -2.42 -24.73 -21.94
CA PRO A 940 -0.97 -24.72 -22.18
C PRO A 940 -0.13 -25.02 -20.94
N ARG A 941 -0.61 -24.59 -19.76
CA ARG A 941 0.09 -24.83 -18.49
C ARG A 941 0.25 -26.33 -18.17
N LYS A 942 -0.67 -27.17 -18.64
CA LYS A 942 -0.67 -28.62 -18.37
C LYS A 942 0.27 -29.40 -19.30
N GLY A 943 0.80 -28.77 -20.35
CA GLY A 943 1.88 -29.31 -21.19
C GLY A 943 1.49 -30.51 -22.05
N MET A 944 0.23 -30.66 -22.43
CA MET A 944 -0.21 -31.78 -23.30
C MET A 944 0.52 -31.80 -24.65
N ASP A 945 0.76 -30.62 -25.21
CA ASP A 945 1.55 -30.39 -26.42
C ASP A 945 2.96 -31.01 -26.34
N VAL A 946 3.63 -30.89 -25.18
CA VAL A 946 4.97 -31.47 -24.95
C VAL A 946 4.93 -32.99 -25.05
N ALA A 947 3.94 -33.64 -24.45
CA ALA A 947 3.82 -35.10 -24.49
C ALA A 947 3.39 -35.62 -25.87
N ILE A 948 2.49 -34.92 -26.56
CA ILE A 948 2.09 -35.23 -27.94
C ILE A 948 3.30 -35.09 -28.87
N SER A 949 4.07 -34.03 -28.73
CA SER A 949 5.30 -33.85 -29.51
C SER A 949 6.33 -34.95 -29.20
N ALA A 950 6.43 -35.39 -27.95
CA ALA A 950 7.38 -36.43 -27.55
C ALA A 950 7.05 -37.78 -28.17
N ILE A 951 5.78 -38.20 -28.14
CA ILE A 951 5.35 -39.47 -28.76
C ILE A 951 5.44 -39.42 -30.29
N LYS A 952 5.18 -38.26 -30.91
CA LYS A 952 5.35 -38.05 -32.36
C LYS A 952 6.80 -38.19 -32.82
N ASN A 953 7.75 -37.77 -31.98
CA ASN A 953 9.18 -37.84 -32.26
C ASN A 953 9.82 -39.20 -31.94
N LEU A 954 9.04 -40.20 -31.51
CA LEU A 954 9.58 -41.55 -31.29
C LEU A 954 9.85 -42.27 -32.63
N PRO A 955 10.90 -43.10 -32.72
CA PRO A 955 11.12 -43.98 -33.87
C PRO A 955 9.89 -44.88 -34.12
N SER A 956 9.57 -45.18 -35.39
CA SER A 956 8.38 -45.94 -35.77
C SER A 956 8.23 -47.27 -35.02
N GLU A 957 9.32 -48.03 -34.87
CA GLU A 957 9.36 -49.30 -34.13
C GLU A 957 8.98 -49.19 -32.64
N ILE A 958 9.18 -48.02 -32.04
CA ILE A 958 8.81 -47.70 -30.66
C ILE A 958 7.39 -47.15 -30.63
N LYS A 959 7.05 -46.29 -31.60
CA LYS A 959 5.74 -45.64 -31.73
C LYS A 959 4.59 -46.64 -31.85
N GLU A 960 4.81 -47.78 -32.53
CA GLU A 960 3.84 -48.86 -32.67
C GLU A 960 3.53 -49.62 -31.36
N LYS A 961 4.49 -49.62 -30.42
CA LYS A 961 4.42 -50.35 -29.13
C LYS A 961 3.77 -49.55 -28.01
N VAL A 962 3.37 -48.31 -28.27
CA VAL A 962 2.85 -47.39 -27.25
C VAL A 962 1.47 -46.85 -27.63
N THR A 963 0.76 -46.34 -26.64
CA THR A 963 -0.44 -45.52 -26.80
C THR A 963 -0.36 -44.37 -25.80
N LEU A 964 -0.76 -43.15 -26.20
CA LEU A 964 -0.94 -42.02 -25.30
C LEU A 964 -2.43 -41.72 -25.17
N THR A 965 -2.99 -41.99 -24.01
CA THR A 965 -4.37 -41.62 -23.67
C THR A 965 -4.36 -40.34 -22.84
N PHE A 966 -5.15 -39.34 -23.23
CA PHE A 966 -5.33 -38.14 -22.41
C PHE A 966 -6.80 -37.75 -22.26
N ALA A 967 -7.13 -37.21 -21.08
CA ALA A 967 -8.50 -36.85 -20.72
C ALA A 967 -8.57 -35.59 -19.87
N GLY A 968 -9.65 -34.84 -20.06
CA GLY A 968 -10.04 -33.71 -19.24
C GLY A 968 -10.86 -32.68 -19.98
N ARG A 969 -11.54 -31.82 -19.22
CA ARG A 969 -12.44 -30.79 -19.75
C ARG A 969 -11.71 -29.65 -20.46
N THR A 970 -12.42 -29.01 -21.37
CA THR A 970 -12.06 -27.71 -21.95
C THR A 970 -12.47 -26.57 -21.02
N ILE A 971 -11.88 -25.39 -21.23
CA ILE A 971 -12.23 -24.17 -20.51
C ILE A 971 -12.88 -23.23 -21.52
N ASN A 972 -14.11 -22.77 -21.24
CA ASN A 972 -14.84 -21.83 -22.11
C ASN A 972 -14.16 -20.45 -22.11
N SER A 973 -13.22 -20.26 -23.04
CA SER A 973 -12.63 -18.97 -23.40
C SER A 973 -12.05 -19.06 -24.81
N THR A 974 -12.07 -17.96 -25.56
CA THR A 974 -11.57 -17.90 -26.94
C THR A 974 -10.12 -18.39 -27.07
N PHE A 975 -9.27 -18.08 -26.08
CA PHE A 975 -7.86 -18.50 -26.03
C PHE A 975 -7.71 -20.02 -25.81
N PHE A 976 -8.37 -20.58 -24.79
CA PHE A 976 -8.28 -22.02 -24.50
C PHE A 976 -8.95 -22.87 -25.58
N THR A 977 -10.00 -22.37 -26.24
CA THR A 977 -10.62 -23.03 -27.40
C THR A 977 -9.64 -23.16 -28.56
N LYS A 978 -8.82 -22.14 -28.84
CA LYS A 978 -7.78 -22.21 -29.88
C LYS A 978 -6.73 -23.27 -29.58
N TYR A 979 -6.21 -23.30 -28.35
CA TYR A 979 -5.24 -24.32 -27.93
C TYR A 979 -5.84 -25.73 -27.99
N TYR A 980 -7.08 -25.89 -27.54
CA TYR A 980 -7.80 -27.16 -27.64
C TYR A 980 -7.92 -27.65 -29.09
N ASN A 981 -8.35 -26.78 -30.01
CA ASN A 981 -8.46 -27.12 -31.43
C ASN A 981 -7.10 -27.51 -32.02
N GLN A 982 -6.02 -26.79 -31.66
CA GLN A 982 -4.67 -27.14 -32.09
C GLN A 982 -4.23 -28.53 -31.61
N ILE A 983 -4.52 -28.87 -30.35
CA ILE A 983 -4.23 -30.20 -29.81
C ILE A 983 -4.99 -31.28 -30.61
N LEU A 984 -6.28 -31.09 -30.86
CA LEU A 984 -7.08 -32.05 -31.62
C LEU A 984 -6.59 -32.23 -33.06
N SER A 985 -6.37 -31.13 -33.79
CA SER A 985 -5.80 -31.20 -35.15
C SER A 985 -4.42 -31.86 -35.17
N SER A 986 -3.62 -31.68 -34.10
CA SER A 986 -2.30 -32.29 -34.02
C SER A 986 -2.33 -33.81 -33.83
N ILE A 987 -3.46 -34.41 -33.45
CA ILE A 987 -3.58 -35.86 -33.20
C ILE A 987 -4.48 -36.58 -34.20
N GLU A 988 -5.09 -35.86 -35.14
CA GLU A 988 -6.10 -36.39 -36.09
C GLU A 988 -5.59 -37.58 -36.91
N ASN A 989 -4.31 -37.57 -37.29
CA ASN A 989 -3.65 -38.62 -38.07
C ASN A 989 -2.75 -39.55 -37.21
N GLU A 990 -3.00 -39.64 -35.91
CA GLU A 990 -2.14 -40.38 -34.97
C GLU A 990 -2.92 -41.49 -34.24
N ASP A 991 -2.96 -42.70 -34.81
CA ASP A 991 -3.71 -43.85 -34.28
C ASP A 991 -3.30 -44.29 -32.86
N ASN A 992 -2.10 -43.91 -32.43
CA ASN A 992 -1.56 -44.22 -31.11
C ASN A 992 -1.81 -43.11 -30.08
N ILE A 993 -2.54 -42.04 -30.40
CA ILE A 993 -2.90 -40.96 -29.46
C ILE A 993 -4.42 -40.86 -29.34
N LYS A 994 -4.95 -40.89 -28.12
CA LYS A 994 -6.40 -40.94 -27.85
C LYS A 994 -6.82 -39.83 -26.89
N TYR A 995 -7.72 -38.97 -27.33
CA TYR A 995 -8.46 -38.05 -26.47
C TYR A 995 -9.82 -38.64 -26.11
N ILE A 996 -10.13 -38.76 -24.81
CA ILE A 996 -11.36 -39.41 -24.34
C ILE A 996 -12.36 -38.45 -23.66
N GLY A 997 -12.13 -37.14 -23.74
CA GLY A 997 -13.05 -36.14 -23.17
C GLY A 997 -12.92 -35.93 -21.66
N GLU A 998 -13.95 -35.33 -21.05
CA GLU A 998 -14.04 -35.13 -19.60
C GLU A 998 -14.56 -36.39 -18.89
N ILE A 999 -13.80 -36.89 -17.92
CA ILE A 999 -14.19 -38.02 -17.08
C ILE A 999 -15.12 -37.49 -15.97
N LYS A 1000 -16.37 -37.97 -15.96
CA LYS A 1000 -17.42 -37.47 -15.04
C LYS A 1000 -17.69 -38.40 -13.85
N ASN A 1001 -17.43 -39.70 -13.99
CA ASN A 1001 -17.64 -40.69 -12.92
C ASN A 1001 -16.30 -41.23 -12.37
N ILE A 1002 -16.28 -41.58 -11.08
CA ILE A 1002 -15.14 -42.19 -10.39
C ILE A 1002 -14.81 -43.58 -10.95
N ASP A 1003 -15.79 -44.39 -11.35
CA ASP A 1003 -15.54 -45.75 -11.88
C ASP A 1003 -14.78 -45.70 -13.21
N GLU A 1004 -15.12 -44.75 -14.07
CA GLU A 1004 -14.43 -44.49 -15.33
C GLU A 1004 -12.98 -44.06 -15.07
N LYS A 1005 -12.78 -43.14 -14.11
CA LYS A 1005 -11.45 -42.70 -13.67
C LYS A 1005 -10.61 -43.87 -13.13
N ILE A 1006 -11.22 -44.73 -12.30
CA ILE A 1006 -10.61 -45.94 -11.77
C ILE A 1006 -10.18 -46.85 -12.91
N ASN A 1007 -11.07 -47.13 -13.87
CA ASN A 1007 -10.81 -48.00 -15.00
C ASN A 1007 -9.66 -47.47 -15.90
N ILE A 1008 -9.62 -46.17 -16.15
CA ILE A 1008 -8.56 -45.53 -16.94
C ILE A 1008 -7.20 -45.69 -16.25
N TYR A 1009 -7.10 -45.44 -14.94
CA TYR A 1009 -5.85 -45.70 -14.22
C TYR A 1009 -5.47 -47.18 -14.18
N LYS A 1010 -6.45 -48.10 -14.03
CA LYS A 1010 -6.20 -49.55 -14.01
C LYS A 1010 -5.59 -50.06 -15.31
N THR A 1011 -6.02 -49.51 -16.44
CA THR A 1011 -5.62 -49.92 -17.79
C THR A 1011 -4.47 -49.09 -18.36
N SER A 1012 -3.93 -48.15 -17.58
CA SER A 1012 -2.78 -47.33 -17.94
C SER A 1012 -1.51 -47.81 -17.25
N ASP A 1013 -0.39 -47.79 -17.95
CA ASP A 1013 0.88 -48.34 -17.46
C ASP A 1013 1.75 -47.28 -16.77
N VAL A 1014 1.76 -46.06 -17.32
CA VAL A 1014 2.60 -44.96 -16.83
C VAL A 1014 1.81 -43.65 -16.88
N VAL A 1015 1.88 -42.83 -15.84
CA VAL A 1015 1.19 -41.53 -15.80
C VAL A 1015 2.17 -40.40 -16.06
N ILE A 1016 1.86 -39.52 -17.00
CA ILE A 1016 2.69 -38.37 -17.35
C ILE A 1016 2.03 -37.08 -16.84
N VAL A 1017 2.81 -36.26 -16.15
CA VAL A 1017 2.45 -34.90 -15.75
C VAL A 1017 3.45 -33.92 -16.37
N PRO A 1018 3.23 -33.50 -17.63
CA PRO A 1018 4.14 -32.63 -18.38
C PRO A 1018 3.95 -31.14 -18.07
N SER A 1019 3.24 -30.81 -16.99
CA SER A 1019 2.90 -29.44 -16.58
C SER A 1019 4.12 -28.51 -16.53
N THR A 1020 3.94 -27.28 -17.01
CA THR A 1020 4.96 -26.22 -16.92
C THR A 1020 5.09 -25.64 -15.51
N ASP A 1021 3.99 -25.61 -14.76
CA ASP A 1021 3.96 -25.24 -13.34
C ASP A 1021 2.78 -25.91 -12.62
N GLU A 1022 3.08 -26.70 -11.57
CA GLU A 1022 2.05 -27.29 -10.71
C GLU A 1022 2.57 -27.45 -9.27
N SER A 1023 1.97 -26.72 -8.32
CA SER A 1023 2.43 -26.69 -6.94
C SER A 1023 2.40 -28.05 -6.24
N CYS A 1024 1.43 -28.91 -6.55
CA CYS A 1024 1.40 -30.33 -6.22
C CYS A 1024 0.31 -31.01 -7.07
N SER A 1025 0.70 -31.88 -8.01
CA SER A 1025 -0.23 -32.55 -8.93
C SER A 1025 -0.98 -33.67 -8.22
N LEU A 1026 -2.32 -33.56 -8.15
CA LEU A 1026 -3.15 -34.65 -7.63
C LEU A 1026 -3.16 -35.87 -8.57
N VAL A 1027 -3.02 -35.64 -9.88
CA VAL A 1027 -2.95 -36.72 -10.89
C VAL A 1027 -1.70 -37.58 -10.71
N ALA A 1028 -0.56 -36.96 -10.38
CA ALA A 1028 0.64 -37.73 -10.02
C ALA A 1028 0.41 -38.61 -8.77
N LEU A 1029 -0.26 -38.06 -7.75
CA LEU A 1029 -0.57 -38.79 -6.51
C LEU A 1029 -1.57 -39.93 -6.74
N GLU A 1030 -2.58 -39.70 -7.59
CA GLU A 1030 -3.53 -40.72 -8.02
C GLU A 1030 -2.85 -41.82 -8.85
N GLY A 1031 -1.91 -41.46 -9.73
CA GLY A 1031 -1.13 -42.41 -10.52
C GLY A 1031 -0.36 -43.39 -9.63
N ILE A 1032 0.44 -42.88 -8.68
CA ILE A 1032 1.18 -43.75 -7.75
C ILE A 1032 0.24 -44.57 -6.86
N MET A 1033 -0.89 -43.99 -6.44
CA MET A 1033 -1.92 -44.68 -5.67
C MET A 1033 -2.53 -45.84 -6.46
N MET A 1034 -2.69 -45.69 -7.76
CA MET A 1034 -3.21 -46.72 -8.68
C MET A 1034 -2.10 -47.62 -9.25
N SER A 1035 -0.95 -47.70 -8.56
CA SER A 1035 0.19 -48.51 -8.94
C SER A 1035 0.74 -48.19 -10.34
N CYS A 1036 0.69 -46.94 -10.78
CA CYS A 1036 1.39 -46.46 -11.98
C CYS A 1036 2.71 -45.80 -11.56
N PRO A 1037 3.86 -46.16 -12.15
CA PRO A 1037 4.99 -45.24 -12.17
C PRO A 1037 4.62 -43.93 -12.86
N ILE A 1038 5.28 -42.84 -12.46
CA ILE A 1038 4.98 -41.48 -12.96
C ILE A 1038 6.17 -40.83 -13.68
N ILE A 1039 5.89 -40.02 -14.69
CA ILE A 1039 6.86 -39.13 -15.33
C ILE A 1039 6.39 -37.70 -15.07
N VAL A 1040 7.22 -36.88 -14.43
CA VAL A 1040 6.84 -35.50 -14.06
C VAL A 1040 7.92 -34.49 -14.46
N THR A 1041 7.54 -33.23 -14.72
CA THR A 1041 8.55 -32.20 -14.96
C THR A 1041 9.24 -31.74 -13.67
N LYS A 1042 10.40 -31.09 -13.78
CA LYS A 1042 11.08 -30.46 -12.64
C LYS A 1042 10.22 -29.40 -11.93
N ASN A 1043 9.24 -28.80 -12.61
CA ASN A 1043 8.34 -27.79 -12.04
C ASN A 1043 7.00 -28.36 -11.51
N VAL A 1044 6.93 -29.68 -11.29
CA VAL A 1044 5.79 -30.32 -10.62
C VAL A 1044 6.15 -30.63 -9.17
N GLY A 1045 5.38 -30.10 -8.24
CA GLY A 1045 5.65 -30.25 -6.81
C GLY A 1045 5.39 -31.64 -6.25
N ALA A 1046 4.61 -32.50 -6.94
CA ALA A 1046 4.41 -33.90 -6.55
C ALA A 1046 5.66 -34.77 -6.77
N LYS A 1047 6.72 -34.25 -7.39
CA LYS A 1047 7.96 -34.99 -7.66
C LYS A 1047 8.67 -35.54 -6.42
N TYR A 1048 8.28 -35.15 -5.21
CA TYR A 1048 8.84 -35.72 -3.97
C TYR A 1048 8.54 -37.22 -3.82
N VAL A 1049 7.52 -37.74 -4.51
CA VAL A 1049 7.19 -39.18 -4.55
C VAL A 1049 7.96 -39.94 -5.64
N VAL A 1050 8.80 -39.24 -6.42
CA VAL A 1050 9.59 -39.83 -7.50
C VAL A 1050 10.96 -40.24 -6.97
N ASN A 1051 11.28 -41.51 -7.11
CA ASN A 1051 12.59 -42.10 -6.88
C ASN A 1051 12.89 -43.12 -7.98
N LYS A 1052 14.07 -43.75 -7.94
CA LYS A 1052 14.54 -44.73 -8.94
C LYS A 1052 13.59 -45.90 -9.20
N ASN A 1053 12.66 -46.18 -8.27
CA ASN A 1053 11.71 -47.28 -8.36
C ASN A 1053 10.26 -46.81 -8.62
N THR A 1054 9.96 -45.50 -8.63
CA THR A 1054 8.58 -45.00 -8.73
C THR A 1054 8.33 -44.10 -9.94
N GLY A 1055 9.38 -43.63 -10.62
CA GLY A 1055 9.19 -42.81 -11.80
C GLY A 1055 10.42 -42.07 -12.29
N TRP A 1056 10.17 -41.06 -13.13
CA TRP A 1056 11.18 -40.22 -13.76
C TRP A 1056 10.85 -38.73 -13.63
N VAL A 1057 11.90 -37.91 -13.63
CA VAL A 1057 11.80 -36.45 -13.66
C VAL A 1057 12.55 -35.92 -14.87
N PHE A 1058 11.91 -35.09 -15.69
CA PHE A 1058 12.53 -34.48 -16.87
C PHE A 1058 12.45 -32.94 -16.84
N GLU A 1059 13.26 -32.27 -17.65
CA GLU A 1059 13.22 -30.81 -17.75
C GLU A 1059 11.89 -30.30 -18.32
N THR A 1060 11.38 -29.23 -17.73
CA THR A 1060 10.10 -28.65 -18.13
C THR A 1060 10.13 -28.19 -19.59
N GLY A 1061 9.20 -28.70 -20.41
CA GLY A 1061 9.12 -28.38 -21.85
C GLY A 1061 10.10 -29.18 -22.73
N ASN A 1062 10.93 -30.05 -22.16
CA ASN A 1062 11.92 -30.82 -22.92
C ASN A 1062 11.29 -32.08 -23.55
N THR A 1063 10.83 -31.92 -24.79
CA THR A 1063 10.23 -32.99 -25.59
C THR A 1063 11.20 -34.15 -25.86
N GLN A 1064 12.48 -33.86 -26.14
CA GLN A 1064 13.46 -34.90 -26.50
C GLN A 1064 13.82 -35.79 -25.30
N GLU A 1065 13.94 -35.20 -24.11
CA GLU A 1065 14.17 -35.94 -22.87
C GLU A 1065 12.98 -36.82 -22.52
N LEU A 1066 11.74 -36.29 -22.68
CA LEU A 1066 10.53 -37.09 -22.48
C LEU A 1066 10.45 -38.26 -23.48
N ALA A 1067 10.76 -38.03 -24.75
CA ALA A 1067 10.81 -39.09 -25.78
C ALA A 1067 11.88 -40.16 -25.44
N SER A 1068 13.04 -39.73 -24.93
CA SER A 1068 14.11 -40.64 -24.50
C SER A 1068 13.68 -41.51 -23.31
N ILE A 1069 12.97 -40.93 -22.34
CA ILE A 1069 12.39 -41.68 -21.22
C ILE A 1069 11.34 -42.68 -21.72
N MET A 1070 10.44 -42.26 -22.63
CA MET A 1070 9.44 -43.16 -23.23
C MET A 1070 10.11 -44.34 -23.96
N LYS A 1071 11.16 -44.08 -24.76
CA LYS A 1071 11.94 -45.11 -25.44
C LYS A 1071 12.56 -46.10 -24.45
N TYR A 1072 13.21 -45.60 -23.40
CA TYR A 1072 13.80 -46.43 -22.35
C TYR A 1072 12.75 -47.34 -21.68
N ILE A 1073 11.56 -46.80 -21.38
CA ILE A 1073 10.45 -47.54 -20.77
C ILE A 1073 9.98 -48.68 -21.70
N VAL A 1074 9.90 -48.43 -23.01
CA VAL A 1074 9.52 -49.44 -24.00
C VAL A 1074 10.54 -50.57 -24.08
N GLU A 1075 11.83 -50.22 -24.13
CA GLU A 1075 12.94 -51.19 -24.16
C GLU A 1075 13.02 -52.02 -22.87
N ASN A 1076 12.58 -51.46 -21.75
CA ASN A 1076 12.67 -52.09 -20.42
C ASN A 1076 11.30 -52.42 -19.81
N LYS A 1077 10.26 -52.66 -20.63
CA LYS A 1077 8.87 -52.76 -20.18
C LYS A 1077 8.60 -53.64 -18.96
N LYS A 1078 9.39 -54.71 -18.77
CA LYS A 1078 9.30 -55.63 -17.62
C LYS A 1078 9.49 -54.95 -16.25
N ILE A 1079 10.07 -53.75 -16.19
CA ILE A 1079 10.25 -53.01 -14.93
C ILE A 1079 8.96 -52.37 -14.42
N ILE A 1080 8.00 -52.09 -15.31
CA ILE A 1080 6.81 -51.27 -15.01
C ILE A 1080 5.96 -51.88 -13.87
N PRO A 1081 5.63 -53.18 -13.84
CA PRO A 1081 4.83 -53.74 -12.74
C PRO A 1081 5.52 -53.62 -11.37
N LYS A 1082 6.84 -53.84 -11.32
CA LYS A 1082 7.63 -53.71 -10.09
C LYS A 1082 7.69 -52.24 -9.62
N MET A 1083 7.83 -51.31 -10.56
CA MET A 1083 7.79 -49.88 -10.25
C MET A 1083 6.41 -49.43 -9.79
N GLY A 1084 5.34 -49.99 -10.37
CA GLY A 1084 3.96 -49.73 -9.97
C GLY A 1084 3.67 -50.15 -8.53
N LEU A 1085 4.12 -51.35 -8.12
CA LEU A 1085 4.03 -51.79 -6.72
C LEU A 1085 4.81 -50.85 -5.79
N SER A 1086 6.02 -50.46 -6.20
CA SER A 1086 6.83 -49.49 -5.43
C SER A 1086 6.14 -48.13 -5.33
N ALA A 1087 5.44 -47.68 -6.38
CA ALA A 1087 4.69 -46.44 -6.39
C ALA A 1087 3.50 -46.49 -5.41
N ARG A 1088 2.81 -47.63 -5.33
CA ARG A 1088 1.74 -47.86 -4.35
C ARG A 1088 2.27 -47.82 -2.91
N GLU A 1089 3.40 -48.44 -2.65
CA GLU A 1089 4.05 -48.37 -1.33
C GLU A 1089 4.46 -46.94 -0.97
N GLU A 1090 4.97 -46.17 -1.93
CA GLU A 1090 5.33 -44.77 -1.71
C GLU A 1090 4.09 -43.93 -1.35
N TYR A 1091 2.97 -44.11 -2.06
CA TYR A 1091 1.69 -43.48 -1.72
C TYR A 1091 1.26 -43.76 -0.27
N LEU A 1092 1.35 -45.02 0.17
CA LEU A 1092 1.02 -45.43 1.54
C LEU A 1092 1.97 -44.82 2.60
N LYS A 1093 3.17 -44.41 2.21
CA LYS A 1093 4.15 -43.76 3.10
C LYS A 1093 4.01 -42.24 3.13
N THR A 1094 3.57 -41.62 2.02
CA THR A 1094 3.70 -40.17 1.86
C THR A 1094 2.39 -39.41 1.68
N SER A 1095 1.40 -39.97 0.97
CA SER A 1095 0.36 -39.16 0.30
C SER A 1095 -1.08 -39.63 0.54
N ASN A 1096 -1.28 -40.55 1.48
CA ASN A 1096 -2.61 -41.01 1.91
C ASN A 1096 -3.21 -40.14 3.04
N MET A 1097 -4.49 -40.36 3.31
CA MET A 1097 -5.25 -39.59 4.31
C MET A 1097 -4.68 -39.70 5.73
N ASN A 1098 -4.14 -40.85 6.16
CA ASN A 1098 -3.61 -40.99 7.52
C ASN A 1098 -2.36 -40.11 7.74
N ILE A 1099 -1.49 -40.00 6.73
CA ILE A 1099 -0.32 -39.11 6.78
C ILE A 1099 -0.76 -37.65 6.73
N TYR A 1100 -1.71 -37.32 5.85
CA TYR A 1100 -2.26 -35.97 5.76
C TYR A 1100 -2.91 -35.50 7.05
N GLU A 1101 -3.73 -36.35 7.69
CA GLU A 1101 -4.34 -36.08 9.00
C GLU A 1101 -3.30 -35.74 10.06
N LYS A 1102 -2.25 -36.56 10.19
CA LYS A 1102 -1.15 -36.32 11.13
C LYS A 1102 -0.48 -34.97 10.87
N ASN A 1103 -0.25 -34.63 9.61
CA ASN A 1103 0.41 -33.37 9.22
C ASN A 1103 -0.48 -32.14 9.44
N ILE A 1104 -1.77 -32.23 9.15
CA ILE A 1104 -2.73 -31.16 9.43
C ILE A 1104 -2.86 -30.94 10.93
N ILE A 1105 -3.03 -31.99 11.73
CA ILE A 1105 -3.11 -31.85 13.19
C ILE A 1105 -1.82 -31.30 13.80
N LYS A 1106 -0.66 -31.67 13.23
CA LYS A 1106 0.62 -31.06 13.58
C LYS A 1106 0.64 -29.57 13.26
N LEU A 1107 0.19 -29.16 12.06
CA LEU A 1107 0.05 -27.75 11.68
C LEU A 1107 -0.84 -27.00 12.69
N ILE A 1108 -1.99 -27.57 13.08
CA ILE A 1108 -2.89 -26.93 14.05
C ILE A 1108 -2.22 -26.78 15.42
N LYS A 1109 -1.62 -27.86 15.95
CA LYS A 1109 -0.96 -27.86 17.26
C LYS A 1109 0.27 -26.96 17.34
N GLU A 1110 0.93 -26.68 16.22
CA GLU A 1110 2.07 -25.76 16.16
C GLU A 1110 1.64 -24.28 16.21
N ASN A 1111 0.38 -23.98 15.83
CA ASN A 1111 -0.12 -22.61 15.68
C ASN A 1111 -1.22 -22.24 16.69
N ILE A 1112 -1.55 -23.13 17.63
CA ILE A 1112 -2.43 -22.88 18.80
C ILE A 1112 -1.64 -23.12 20.09
#